data_AF-A0A1H5CQ89-F1
#
_entry.id   AF-A0A1H5CQ89-F1
#
_cell.length_a   1.000
_cell.length_b   1.000
_cell.length_c   1.000
_cell.angle_alpha   90.00
_cell.angle_beta   90.00
_cell.angle_gamma   90.00
#
_symmetry.space_group_name_H-M   'P 1'
#
loop_
_entity.id
_entity.type
_entity.pdbx_description
1 polymer ?
#
loop_
_entity_poly.entity_id
_entity_poly.type
_entity_poly.pdbx_seq_one_letter_code
_entity_poly.pdbx_strand_id
1 'polypeptide(L)'
;MYGDGHRSGRTVADAEPSWPAHHVAKNDRPNVLVVMLDDTGFSDLGCYGSEIRTPTIDRLAAAGLRYSNFHVTPLCSPTRASLLTGRNHHSVGMRFLADLDTGYQNSRGRVDPDVTTLPAALRERSYGTYLVGKWHLTPAHEITPSGPYQNWPLAKGFDRFYGFLDGCTDQHTPELYEDHHQVSPGADGYHLSTDLCDRAIGYVTEHVTFRPHDPFYLQLAFGATHAPFQAPEEYIAPYRDIFAKGWDRTRTDRLHRQVELGIVPEETALADRNPSVPAWSDLSDDEQELYVHLQAAYAGFLEHADAQLGRVIEALERTGELDNTIVMVMSDNGASREGARNGGVDTNVVYSHVPYSLEQQRRRLGEIGGPGAGAHYPEGWAMAGNTPFRYWKQFVDLGGVRSPLIVHWPEGVADVDAVRSQFAHVIDLAPTVLDCAGAEPSPQMHGESIAESFRRSAAPPTRSTQYWEMFGHRAILHGRWRAVTAHEEGAGYDLSEWRLYDTETDFAETTDVAADHPDVVQLLDELWWREAELHGVFPVDDRPLKLLLNEGVGVRLGLAGQDQVVLRPGAGHVPVSTKLAGIGRSQRVRAHLHAWDSSHEGVMLASGTGYGGYVLYIQGGQLVFEHVAIGERVRVQGRLTTAGDVTVGFEVRTADDHSAQVRLLQGEEEIGKVDVPFTFGHLSFWGVDVGRDRLCQVSDAYPGEFAFPDEVLDRVEITVLSALNEDDLVDLAMRES
;
A
#
# COMPACT_ATOMS: atom_id res chain seq x y z
N MET A 1 29.32 -25.15 9.30
CA MET A 1 30.03 -26.35 9.76
C MET A 1 28.97 -27.36 10.17
N TYR A 2 28.94 -28.54 9.55
CA TYR A 2 28.02 -29.62 9.93
C TYR A 2 28.67 -30.43 11.07
N GLY A 3 28.25 -30.20 12.32
CA GLY A 3 28.46 -31.15 13.45
C GLY A 3 27.20 -32.03 13.56
N ASP A 4 27.23 -33.29 13.97
CA ASP A 4 28.22 -34.06 14.71
C ASP A 4 28.20 -35.53 14.21
N GLY A 5 29.35 -36.21 14.25
CA GLY A 5 29.43 -37.69 14.14
C GLY A 5 30.06 -38.28 12.88
N HIS A 6 30.48 -37.48 11.90
CA HIS A 6 31.11 -38.04 10.70
C HIS A 6 32.51 -38.60 10.98
N ARG A 7 32.72 -39.90 10.76
CA ARG A 7 34.05 -40.49 10.71
C ARG A 7 34.49 -40.54 9.25
N SER A 8 35.43 -39.67 8.87
CA SER A 8 36.01 -39.69 7.52
C SER A 8 37.11 -40.74 7.41
N GLY A 9 37.09 -41.52 6.33
CA GLY A 9 38.06 -42.58 6.02
C GLY A 9 38.58 -42.46 4.59
N ARG A 10 39.70 -43.12 4.28
CA ARG A 10 40.31 -43.11 2.93
C ARG A 10 39.48 -43.86 1.90
N THR A 11 38.64 -44.77 2.37
CA THR A 11 37.71 -45.56 1.57
C THR A 11 36.35 -45.56 2.26
N VAL A 12 35.28 -45.89 1.53
CA VAL A 12 33.95 -46.08 2.14
C VAL A 12 33.98 -47.14 3.25
N ALA A 13 34.92 -48.10 3.19
CA ALA A 13 35.08 -49.12 4.24
C ALA A 13 35.65 -48.58 5.57
N ASP A 14 36.30 -47.41 5.53
CA ASP A 14 36.90 -46.77 6.71
C ASP A 14 36.13 -45.51 7.15
N ALA A 15 35.05 -45.18 6.44
CA ALA A 15 34.21 -44.01 6.67
C ALA A 15 32.83 -44.42 7.16
N GLU A 16 32.23 -43.60 8.01
CA GLU A 16 30.83 -43.75 8.41
C GLU A 16 30.02 -42.60 7.82
N PRO A 17 29.01 -42.90 6.97
CA PRO A 17 28.12 -41.86 6.48
C PRO A 17 27.31 -41.31 7.67
N SER A 18 27.25 -39.99 7.76
CA SER A 18 26.40 -39.27 8.70
C SER A 18 25.44 -38.42 7.89
N TRP A 19 24.15 -38.56 8.16
CA TRP A 19 23.13 -37.65 7.67
C TRP A 19 22.81 -36.65 8.78
N PRO A 20 22.35 -35.43 8.46
CA PRO A 20 21.77 -34.56 9.46
C PRO A 20 20.71 -35.33 10.24
N ALA A 21 20.69 -35.19 11.57
CA ALA A 21 19.63 -35.79 12.35
C ALA A 21 18.29 -35.30 11.78
N HIS A 22 17.43 -36.21 11.33
CA HIS A 22 16.04 -35.86 11.10
C HIS A 22 15.50 -35.42 12.47
N HIS A 23 15.14 -34.15 12.63
CA HIS A 23 14.40 -33.71 13.80
C HIS A 23 13.02 -34.38 13.71
N VAL A 24 12.87 -35.55 14.34
CA VAL A 24 11.66 -36.39 14.29
C VAL A 24 10.56 -35.87 15.23
N ALA A 25 10.91 -34.98 16.17
CA ALA A 25 9.93 -34.35 17.05
C ALA A 25 9.38 -33.06 16.40
N LYS A 26 8.05 -32.92 16.37
CA LYS A 26 7.39 -31.64 16.04
C LYS A 26 7.96 -30.58 16.97
N ASN A 27 8.37 -29.45 16.41
CA ASN A 27 8.87 -28.35 17.20
C ASN A 27 7.74 -27.79 18.08
N ASP A 28 7.97 -27.63 19.38
CA ASP A 28 7.01 -27.01 20.31
C ASP A 28 6.86 -25.50 20.06
N ARG A 29 7.65 -24.91 19.15
CA ARG A 29 7.52 -23.50 18.76
C ARG A 29 6.24 -23.26 17.95
N PRO A 30 5.57 -22.12 18.14
CA PRO A 30 4.35 -21.81 17.41
C PRO A 30 4.64 -21.42 15.95
N ASN A 31 3.68 -21.73 15.08
CA ASN A 31 3.54 -21.06 13.81
C ASN A 31 3.08 -19.61 14.04
N VAL A 32 3.27 -18.75 13.06
CA VAL A 32 2.87 -17.34 13.13
C VAL A 32 2.17 -16.93 11.85
N LEU A 33 0.96 -16.41 11.99
CA LEU A 33 0.21 -15.75 10.93
C LEU A 33 0.02 -14.27 11.31
N VAL A 34 0.64 -13.37 10.56
CA VAL A 34 0.38 -11.93 10.65
C VAL A 34 -0.57 -11.54 9.52
N VAL A 35 -1.78 -11.13 9.87
CA VAL A 35 -2.76 -10.56 8.96
C VAL A 35 -2.68 -9.03 9.06
N MET A 36 -2.42 -8.38 7.93
CA MET A 36 -2.34 -6.93 7.84
C MET A 36 -3.40 -6.40 6.88
N LEU A 37 -4.28 -5.58 7.41
CA LEU A 37 -5.22 -4.76 6.66
C LEU A 37 -4.56 -3.40 6.32
N ASP A 38 -4.99 -2.79 5.22
CA ASP A 38 -4.45 -1.55 4.66
C ASP A 38 -5.49 -0.43 4.82
N ASP A 39 -5.14 0.65 5.52
CA ASP A 39 -6.06 1.78 5.77
C ASP A 39 -7.39 1.42 6.49
N THR A 40 -7.43 0.35 7.29
CA THR A 40 -8.60 0.04 8.14
C THR A 40 -8.58 0.85 9.43
N GLY A 41 -9.66 1.58 9.74
CA GLY A 41 -9.73 2.40 10.94
C GLY A 41 -9.90 1.59 12.22
N PHE A 42 -9.58 2.22 13.35
CA PHE A 42 -9.71 1.62 14.69
C PHE A 42 -11.10 1.05 14.98
N SER A 43 -12.16 1.68 14.45
CA SER A 43 -13.55 1.32 14.72
C SER A 43 -14.25 0.62 13.56
N ASP A 44 -13.51 0.14 12.56
CA ASP A 44 -14.11 -0.50 11.37
C ASP A 44 -14.36 -2.00 11.54
N LEU A 45 -13.79 -2.63 12.58
CA LEU A 45 -14.03 -4.04 12.91
C LEU A 45 -15.20 -4.22 13.88
N GLY A 46 -16.01 -5.27 13.71
CA GLY A 46 -17.17 -5.56 14.56
C GLY A 46 -16.79 -5.67 16.05
N CYS A 47 -15.69 -6.35 16.35
CA CYS A 47 -15.12 -6.48 17.68
C CYS A 47 -14.51 -5.17 18.25
N TYR A 48 -14.45 -4.10 17.47
CA TYR A 48 -14.11 -2.72 17.86
C TYR A 48 -15.29 -1.75 17.74
N GLY A 49 -16.51 -2.28 17.57
CA GLY A 49 -17.77 -1.53 17.63
C GLY A 49 -18.40 -1.15 16.30
N SER A 50 -17.85 -1.62 15.17
CA SER A 50 -18.39 -1.38 13.84
C SER A 50 -19.70 -2.12 13.57
N GLU A 51 -20.47 -1.60 12.61
CA GLU A 51 -21.57 -2.32 11.98
C GLU A 51 -21.13 -3.15 10.74
N ILE A 52 -19.88 -2.98 10.30
CA ILE A 52 -19.30 -3.81 9.24
C ILE A 52 -19.12 -5.23 9.78
N ARG A 53 -19.60 -6.22 9.01
CA ARG A 53 -19.53 -7.62 9.40
C ARG A 53 -18.12 -8.15 9.15
N THR A 54 -17.41 -8.46 10.24
CA THR A 54 -16.08 -9.11 10.20
C THR A 54 -16.10 -10.40 11.03
N PRO A 55 -16.97 -11.38 10.70
CA PRO A 55 -17.21 -12.55 11.55
C PRO A 55 -15.96 -13.40 11.83
N THR A 56 -15.00 -13.46 10.90
CA THR A 56 -13.76 -14.22 11.11
C THR A 56 -12.88 -13.53 12.15
N ILE A 57 -12.63 -12.23 11.97
CA ILE A 57 -11.82 -11.43 12.91
C ILE A 57 -12.51 -11.36 14.27
N ASP A 58 -13.83 -11.22 14.31
CA ASP A 58 -14.61 -11.19 15.54
C ASP A 58 -14.51 -12.52 16.30
N ARG A 59 -14.50 -13.65 15.58
CA ARG A 59 -14.27 -14.98 16.17
C ARG A 59 -12.86 -15.12 16.74
N LEU A 60 -11.84 -14.65 16.02
CA LEU A 60 -10.45 -14.64 16.51
C LEU A 60 -10.31 -13.78 17.77
N ALA A 61 -10.98 -12.63 17.81
CA ALA A 61 -11.00 -11.74 18.96
C ALA A 61 -11.70 -12.35 20.18
N ALA A 62 -12.87 -12.98 19.97
CA ALA A 62 -13.63 -13.64 21.04
C ALA A 62 -12.87 -14.86 21.61
N ALA A 63 -12.04 -15.53 20.80
CA ALA A 63 -11.17 -16.62 21.23
C ALA A 63 -9.74 -16.15 21.59
N GLY A 64 -9.51 -14.85 21.67
CA GLY A 64 -8.18 -14.25 21.84
C GLY A 64 -8.22 -12.96 22.64
N LEU A 65 -7.36 -12.03 22.26
CA LEU A 65 -7.15 -10.74 22.92
C LEU A 65 -7.40 -9.60 21.94
N ARG A 66 -7.95 -8.50 22.44
CA ARG A 66 -8.05 -7.21 21.73
C ARG A 66 -7.20 -6.18 22.42
N TYR A 67 -6.38 -5.45 21.69
CA TYR A 67 -5.61 -4.33 22.24
C TYR A 67 -6.33 -3.02 21.94
N SER A 68 -6.70 -2.27 22.98
CA SER A 68 -7.29 -0.95 22.85
C SER A 68 -6.24 0.18 22.82
N ASN A 69 -5.00 -0.13 23.22
CA ASN A 69 -3.90 0.83 23.32
C ASN A 69 -2.69 0.49 22.41
N PHE A 70 -2.94 -0.13 21.24
CA PHE A 70 -1.92 -0.45 20.24
C PHE A 70 -1.72 0.68 19.23
N HIS A 71 -0.47 0.94 18.85
CA HIS A 71 -0.10 2.02 17.96
C HIS A 71 0.78 1.56 16.81
N VAL A 72 0.67 2.29 15.71
CA VAL A 72 1.44 2.13 14.48
C VAL A 72 2.03 3.48 14.09
N THR A 73 2.71 3.53 12.94
CA THR A 73 3.05 4.79 12.30
C THR A 73 1.86 5.26 11.45
N PRO A 74 1.75 6.55 11.08
CA PRO A 74 0.59 7.03 10.35
C PRO A 74 0.64 6.76 8.83
N LEU A 75 1.53 5.87 8.36
CA LEU A 75 1.65 5.45 6.95
C LEU A 75 2.05 3.97 6.82
N CYS A 76 1.72 3.38 5.67
CA CYS A 76 1.90 1.98 5.35
C CYS A 76 3.38 1.51 5.32
N SER A 77 4.25 2.04 4.43
CA SER A 77 5.66 1.60 4.38
C SER A 77 6.40 1.78 5.73
N PRO A 78 6.26 2.90 6.44
CA PRO A 78 6.89 3.08 7.75
C PRO A 78 6.42 2.06 8.80
N THR A 79 5.11 1.72 8.84
CA THR A 79 4.60 0.67 9.74
C THR A 79 5.13 -0.70 9.36
N ARG A 80 5.15 -1.05 8.08
CA ARG A 80 5.66 -2.34 7.56
C ARG A 80 7.14 -2.51 7.88
N ALA A 81 7.94 -1.46 7.68
CA ALA A 81 9.35 -1.46 8.06
C ALA A 81 9.53 -1.64 9.57
N SER A 82 8.71 -0.95 10.37
CA SER A 82 8.76 -1.04 11.83
C SER A 82 8.38 -2.44 12.34
N LEU A 83 7.34 -3.06 11.78
CA LEU A 83 6.93 -4.43 12.06
C LEU A 83 8.06 -5.42 11.78
N LEU A 84 8.69 -5.33 10.61
CA LEU A 84 9.69 -6.31 10.19
C LEU A 84 11.04 -6.13 10.89
N THR A 85 11.35 -4.95 11.41
CA THR A 85 12.67 -4.67 11.99
C THR A 85 12.66 -4.53 13.51
N GLY A 86 11.48 -4.31 14.11
CA GLY A 86 11.37 -3.94 15.52
C GLY A 86 12.01 -2.59 15.85
N ARG A 87 12.19 -1.70 14.86
CA ARG A 87 12.81 -0.38 15.00
C ARG A 87 11.88 0.73 14.54
N ASN A 88 12.10 1.94 15.06
CA ASN A 88 11.42 3.13 14.57
C ASN A 88 11.79 3.38 13.09
N HIS A 89 10.79 3.73 12.28
CA HIS A 89 10.91 3.79 10.83
C HIS A 89 11.99 4.76 10.30
N HIS A 90 12.25 5.86 11.01
CA HIS A 90 13.35 6.78 10.71
C HIS A 90 14.73 6.12 10.76
N SER A 91 14.95 5.24 11.73
CA SER A 91 16.23 4.59 11.98
C SER A 91 16.55 3.48 10.97
N VAL A 92 15.62 3.18 10.07
CA VAL A 92 15.77 2.17 9.02
C VAL A 92 15.59 2.76 7.62
N GLY A 93 15.56 4.08 7.47
CA GLY A 93 15.49 4.74 6.16
C GLY A 93 14.10 4.86 5.54
N MET A 94 13.04 4.64 6.34
CA MET A 94 11.64 4.61 5.89
C MET A 94 10.81 5.72 6.54
N ARG A 95 11.20 6.99 6.36
CA ARG A 95 10.43 8.16 6.84
C ARG A 95 9.03 8.23 6.22
N PHE A 96 8.95 8.09 4.90
CA PHE A 96 7.70 8.16 4.13
C PHE A 96 7.42 6.83 3.42
N LEU A 97 6.77 6.88 2.26
CA LEU A 97 6.55 5.73 1.40
C LEU A 97 7.87 5.24 0.77
N ALA A 98 7.95 3.94 0.47
CA ALA A 98 9.09 3.35 -0.24
C ALA A 98 9.32 4.02 -1.62
N ASP A 99 8.28 4.61 -2.18
CA ASP A 99 8.27 5.37 -3.44
C ASP A 99 9.12 6.65 -3.41
N LEU A 100 9.50 7.12 -2.22
CA LEU A 100 10.14 8.41 -2.01
C LEU A 100 11.58 8.25 -1.52
N ASP A 101 12.54 8.60 -2.38
CA ASP A 101 13.94 8.83 -2.02
C ASP A 101 14.22 10.34 -2.08
N THR A 102 14.35 10.96 -0.90
CA THR A 102 14.64 12.40 -0.76
C THR A 102 16.14 12.70 -0.73
N GLY A 103 16.99 11.67 -0.75
CA GLY A 103 18.43 11.80 -0.59
C GLY A 103 18.92 11.77 0.87
N TYR A 104 18.03 11.96 1.85
CA TYR A 104 18.37 11.88 3.27
C TYR A 104 18.36 10.43 3.78
N GLN A 105 19.27 10.09 4.69
CA GLN A 105 19.47 8.71 5.18
C GLN A 105 18.20 8.09 5.78
N ASN A 106 17.40 8.91 6.46
CA ASN A 106 16.13 8.51 7.07
C ASN A 106 14.99 8.35 6.04
N SER A 107 15.19 8.73 4.79
CA SER A 107 14.16 8.81 3.75
C SER A 107 14.69 8.34 2.40
N ARG A 108 15.29 7.14 2.38
CA ARG A 108 15.82 6.48 1.17
C ARG A 108 14.82 5.52 0.51
N GLY A 109 13.64 5.35 1.10
CA GLY A 109 12.59 4.45 0.60
C GLY A 109 12.93 2.96 0.72
N ARG A 110 13.93 2.60 1.53
CA ARG A 110 14.39 1.22 1.70
C ARG A 110 14.90 0.95 3.11
N VAL A 111 14.71 -0.28 3.56
CA VAL A 111 15.30 -0.79 4.80
C VAL A 111 16.80 -1.00 4.59
N ASP A 112 17.61 -0.37 5.44
CA ASP A 112 19.07 -0.53 5.44
C ASP A 112 19.49 -2.02 5.36
N PRO A 113 20.40 -2.41 4.45
CA PRO A 113 20.86 -3.79 4.30
C PRO A 113 21.42 -4.43 5.58
N ASP A 114 21.97 -3.65 6.51
CA ASP A 114 22.56 -4.15 7.75
C ASP A 114 21.50 -4.46 8.83
N VAL A 115 20.23 -4.15 8.57
CA VAL A 115 19.12 -4.40 9.49
C VAL A 115 18.51 -5.77 9.20
N THR A 116 18.72 -6.72 10.12
CA THR A 116 18.07 -8.02 10.06
C THR A 116 16.57 -7.89 10.27
N THR A 117 15.78 -8.43 9.34
CA THR A 117 14.32 -8.47 9.42
C THR A 117 13.85 -9.70 10.19
N LEU A 118 12.62 -9.65 10.73
CA LEU A 118 11.93 -10.72 11.42
C LEU A 118 11.93 -12.04 10.62
N PRO A 119 11.47 -12.08 9.35
CA PRO A 119 11.53 -13.30 8.55
C PRO A 119 12.96 -13.80 8.35
N ALA A 120 13.96 -12.92 8.19
CA ALA A 120 15.36 -13.36 8.09
C ALA A 120 15.83 -14.04 9.39
N ALA A 121 15.52 -13.45 10.54
CA ALA A 121 15.85 -14.01 11.85
C ALA A 121 15.12 -15.34 12.12
N LEU A 122 13.86 -15.48 11.71
CA LEU A 122 13.08 -16.72 11.83
C LEU A 122 13.59 -17.81 10.88
N ARG A 123 13.97 -17.46 9.64
CA ARG A 123 14.53 -18.40 8.66
C ARG A 123 15.81 -19.06 9.17
N GLU A 124 16.68 -18.33 9.86
CA GLU A 124 17.86 -18.88 10.53
C GLU A 124 17.53 -19.93 11.61
N ARG A 125 16.28 -19.95 12.09
CA ARG A 125 15.75 -20.87 13.10
C ARG A 125 14.85 -21.94 12.50
N SER A 126 15.01 -22.19 11.20
CA SER A 126 14.28 -23.22 10.45
C SER A 126 12.81 -22.93 10.23
N TYR A 127 12.33 -21.70 10.46
CA TYR A 127 10.98 -21.35 10.00
C TYR A 127 10.92 -21.38 8.47
N GLY A 128 9.80 -21.83 7.91
CA GLY A 128 9.43 -21.45 6.54
C GLY A 128 8.84 -20.04 6.55
N THR A 129 9.30 -19.16 5.67
CA THR A 129 8.87 -17.76 5.69
C THR A 129 8.14 -17.37 4.41
N TYR A 130 6.91 -16.90 4.54
CA TYR A 130 6.01 -16.66 3.42
C TYR A 130 5.41 -15.26 3.52
N LEU A 131 5.39 -14.53 2.41
CA LEU A 131 4.64 -13.29 2.27
C LEU A 131 3.63 -13.44 1.15
N VAL A 132 2.37 -13.13 1.46
CA VAL A 132 1.30 -13.06 0.47
C VAL A 132 0.62 -11.68 0.55
N GLY A 133 0.65 -10.94 -0.56
CA GLY A 133 0.00 -9.64 -0.71
C GLY A 133 0.95 -8.45 -0.77
N LYS A 134 0.57 -7.32 -0.16
CA LYS A 134 1.30 -6.04 -0.27
C LYS A 134 2.66 -6.07 0.42
N TRP A 135 3.72 -5.76 -0.32
CA TRP A 135 5.07 -5.57 0.23
C TRP A 135 5.35 -4.13 0.67
N HIS A 136 5.39 -3.20 -0.30
CA HIS A 136 5.57 -1.75 -0.12
C HIS A 136 6.83 -1.33 0.67
N LEU A 137 7.94 -2.05 0.48
CA LEU A 137 9.27 -1.72 1.03
C LEU A 137 10.38 -1.79 -0.03
N THR A 138 10.01 -1.77 -1.31
CA THR A 138 10.94 -1.68 -2.43
C THR A 138 10.89 -0.26 -3.01
N PRO A 139 12.04 0.43 -3.18
CA PRO A 139 12.06 1.68 -3.91
C PRO A 139 11.46 1.53 -5.30
N ALA A 140 10.57 2.44 -5.70
CA ALA A 140 9.86 2.36 -6.98
C ALA A 140 10.79 2.13 -8.19
N HIS A 141 11.97 2.75 -8.17
CA HIS A 141 13.00 2.63 -9.23
C HIS A 141 13.77 1.29 -9.23
N GLU A 142 13.63 0.47 -8.18
CA GLU A 142 14.21 -0.88 -8.08
C GLU A 142 13.18 -1.98 -8.43
N ILE A 143 11.91 -1.62 -8.64
CA ILE A 143 10.87 -2.52 -9.13
C ILE A 143 11.03 -2.66 -10.65
N THR A 144 11.92 -3.55 -11.08
CA THR A 144 12.14 -3.84 -12.49
C THR A 144 12.32 -5.35 -12.73
N PRO A 145 12.04 -5.86 -13.96
CA PRO A 145 12.26 -7.27 -14.30
C PRO A 145 13.73 -7.73 -14.22
N SER A 146 14.69 -6.80 -14.10
CA SER A 146 16.11 -7.11 -13.96
C SER A 146 16.67 -6.79 -12.56
N GLY A 147 15.79 -6.34 -11.65
CA GLY A 147 16.16 -5.89 -10.32
C GLY A 147 16.67 -4.44 -10.28
N PRO A 148 17.44 -4.06 -9.25
CA PRO A 148 18.14 -4.93 -8.33
C PRO A 148 17.20 -5.48 -7.21
N TYR A 149 17.43 -6.71 -6.74
CA TYR A 149 16.46 -7.45 -5.90
C TYR A 149 16.67 -7.33 -4.38
N GLN A 150 17.58 -6.48 -3.89
CA GLN A 150 17.97 -6.45 -2.47
C GLN A 150 16.88 -5.95 -1.54
N ASN A 151 15.94 -5.15 -2.06
CA ASN A 151 14.79 -4.65 -1.31
C ASN A 151 13.49 -5.40 -1.67
N TRP A 152 13.59 -6.52 -2.37
CA TRP A 152 12.47 -7.42 -2.63
C TRP A 152 12.29 -8.41 -1.46
N PRO A 153 11.10 -9.01 -1.31
CA PRO A 153 10.78 -9.86 -0.15
C PRO A 153 11.78 -11.00 0.10
N LEU A 154 12.24 -11.70 -0.94
CA LEU A 154 13.14 -12.85 -0.78
C LEU A 154 14.50 -12.45 -0.20
N ALA A 155 15.03 -11.29 -0.61
CA ALA A 155 16.26 -10.73 -0.06
C ALA A 155 16.10 -10.25 1.38
N LYS A 156 14.86 -9.95 1.80
CA LYS A 156 14.50 -9.57 3.17
C LYS A 156 14.02 -10.75 4.02
N GLY A 157 14.36 -11.99 3.64
CA GLY A 157 14.23 -13.15 4.52
C GLY A 157 13.02 -14.05 4.27
N PHE A 158 12.16 -13.72 3.30
CA PHE A 158 11.09 -14.61 2.86
C PHE A 158 11.63 -15.72 1.96
N ASP A 159 11.11 -16.95 2.10
CA ASP A 159 11.41 -18.08 1.23
C ASP A 159 10.55 -18.04 -0.04
N ARG A 160 9.28 -17.60 0.07
CA ARG A 160 8.38 -17.35 -1.07
C ARG A 160 7.61 -16.05 -0.92
N PHE A 161 7.30 -15.44 -2.05
CA PHE A 161 6.48 -14.25 -2.15
C PHE A 161 5.43 -14.39 -3.25
N TYR A 162 4.21 -13.95 -2.97
CA TYR A 162 3.20 -13.71 -3.98
C TYR A 162 2.40 -12.45 -3.67
N GLY A 163 2.36 -11.47 -4.57
CA GLY A 163 1.57 -10.26 -4.36
C GLY A 163 2.06 -9.10 -5.18
N PHE A 164 1.94 -7.89 -4.65
CA PHE A 164 2.35 -6.66 -5.34
C PHE A 164 3.36 -5.88 -4.51
N LEU A 165 4.28 -5.20 -5.21
CA LEU A 165 5.41 -4.51 -4.60
C LEU A 165 5.08 -3.05 -4.23
N ASP A 166 4.11 -2.47 -4.94
CA ASP A 166 3.71 -1.07 -4.86
C ASP A 166 2.81 -0.75 -3.65
N GLY A 167 2.49 0.54 -3.47
CA GLY A 167 1.68 1.01 -2.36
C GLY A 167 0.18 0.72 -2.44
N CYS A 168 -0.33 0.49 -3.64
CA CYS A 168 -1.72 0.10 -3.89
C CYS A 168 -1.83 -0.56 -5.26
N THR A 169 -2.96 -1.21 -5.55
CA THR A 169 -3.19 -1.89 -6.82
C THR A 169 -4.68 -2.06 -7.09
N ASP A 170 -5.04 -2.35 -8.34
CA ASP A 170 -6.41 -2.71 -8.71
C ASP A 170 -6.74 -4.14 -8.24
N GLN A 171 -7.96 -4.38 -7.77
CA GLN A 171 -8.35 -5.69 -7.25
C GLN A 171 -8.73 -6.69 -8.34
N HIS A 172 -8.93 -6.24 -9.59
CA HIS A 172 -9.30 -7.06 -10.75
C HIS A 172 -8.14 -7.20 -11.75
N THR A 173 -7.32 -6.17 -11.93
CA THR A 173 -6.18 -6.16 -12.85
C THR A 173 -4.87 -5.70 -12.16
N PRO A 174 -4.44 -6.36 -11.07
CA PRO A 174 -3.21 -5.97 -10.35
C PRO A 174 -1.94 -6.31 -11.13
N GLU A 175 -0.89 -5.51 -10.91
CA GLU A 175 0.49 -5.90 -11.19
C GLU A 175 1.03 -6.83 -10.11
N LEU A 176 1.19 -8.11 -10.44
CA LEU A 176 1.59 -9.15 -9.50
C LEU A 176 2.98 -9.72 -9.78
N TYR A 177 3.58 -10.22 -8.71
CA TYR A 177 4.88 -10.85 -8.69
C TYR A 177 4.82 -12.14 -7.88
N GLU A 178 5.41 -13.20 -8.43
CA GLU A 178 5.73 -14.43 -7.74
C GLU A 178 7.26 -14.52 -7.61
N ASP A 179 7.74 -14.42 -6.38
CA ASP A 179 9.15 -14.32 -6.04
C ASP A 179 9.83 -13.13 -6.73
N HIS A 180 10.63 -13.35 -7.78
CA HIS A 180 11.27 -12.30 -8.59
C HIS A 180 10.68 -12.16 -10.00
N HIS A 181 9.57 -12.84 -10.29
CA HIS A 181 8.97 -12.86 -11.62
C HIS A 181 7.63 -12.15 -11.60
N GLN A 182 7.42 -11.24 -12.53
CA GLN A 182 6.09 -10.70 -12.78
C GLN A 182 5.17 -11.83 -13.28
N VAL A 183 3.94 -11.86 -12.78
CA VAL A 183 2.91 -12.82 -13.16
C VAL A 183 1.61 -12.08 -13.47
N SER A 184 0.78 -12.70 -14.30
CA SER A 184 -0.53 -12.17 -14.65
C SER A 184 -1.59 -12.60 -13.62
N PRO A 185 -2.58 -11.74 -13.32
CA PRO A 185 -3.76 -12.16 -12.58
C PRO A 185 -4.56 -13.22 -13.36
N GLY A 186 -5.48 -13.89 -12.67
CA GLY A 186 -6.38 -14.88 -13.27
C GLY A 186 -7.38 -14.28 -14.27
N ALA A 187 -8.20 -15.14 -14.88
CA ALA A 187 -9.19 -14.77 -15.89
C ALA A 187 -10.50 -14.17 -15.29
N ASP A 188 -11.54 -14.02 -16.11
CA ASP A 188 -12.85 -13.45 -15.75
C ASP A 188 -13.36 -13.86 -14.36
N GLY A 189 -13.76 -12.87 -13.55
CA GLY A 189 -14.20 -13.06 -12.17
C GLY A 189 -13.07 -13.04 -11.14
N TYR A 190 -11.83 -12.73 -11.56
CA TYR A 190 -10.70 -12.54 -10.67
C TYR A 190 -10.95 -11.44 -9.63
N HIS A 191 -10.48 -11.70 -8.40
CA HIS A 191 -10.38 -10.74 -7.33
C HIS A 191 -9.14 -11.03 -6.47
N LEU A 192 -8.32 -10.02 -6.21
CA LEU A 192 -7.05 -10.13 -5.52
C LEU A 192 -7.15 -10.79 -4.12
N SER A 193 -8.05 -10.34 -3.23
CA SER A 193 -8.22 -10.96 -1.90
C SER A 193 -8.46 -12.48 -1.94
N THR A 194 -9.20 -12.97 -2.94
CA THR A 194 -9.47 -14.40 -3.13
C THR A 194 -8.20 -15.15 -3.51
N ASP A 195 -7.46 -14.64 -4.48
CA ASP A 195 -6.21 -15.24 -4.96
C ASP A 195 -5.09 -15.20 -3.90
N LEU A 196 -4.95 -14.09 -3.17
CA LEU A 196 -4.05 -14.00 -2.02
C LEU A 196 -4.36 -15.10 -0.99
N CYS A 197 -5.63 -15.33 -0.67
CA CYS A 197 -5.99 -16.39 0.28
C CYS A 197 -5.78 -17.79 -0.31
N ASP A 198 -6.02 -18.02 -1.61
CA ASP A 198 -5.72 -19.28 -2.27
C ASP A 198 -4.22 -19.63 -2.19
N ARG A 199 -3.36 -18.64 -2.42
CA ARG A 199 -1.90 -18.78 -2.34
C ARG A 199 -1.43 -19.02 -0.91
N ALA A 200 -1.99 -18.31 0.07
CA ALA A 200 -1.73 -18.55 1.48
C ALA A 200 -2.11 -19.97 1.91
N ILE A 201 -3.30 -20.45 1.53
CA ILE A 201 -3.75 -21.83 1.79
C ILE A 201 -2.82 -22.85 1.13
N GLY A 202 -2.38 -22.59 -0.10
CA GLY A 202 -1.39 -23.38 -0.82
C GLY A 202 -0.08 -23.51 -0.04
N TYR A 203 0.52 -22.38 0.36
CA TYR A 203 1.77 -22.35 1.12
C TYR A 203 1.65 -23.07 2.46
N VAL A 204 0.56 -22.88 3.22
CA VAL A 204 0.32 -23.62 4.47
C VAL A 204 0.21 -25.13 4.20
N THR A 205 -0.56 -25.53 3.19
CA THR A 205 -0.77 -26.95 2.86
C THR A 205 0.53 -27.62 2.42
N GLU A 206 1.33 -26.95 1.59
CA GLU A 206 2.65 -27.40 1.16
C GLU A 206 3.62 -27.49 2.35
N HIS A 207 3.65 -26.46 3.21
CA HIS A 207 4.54 -26.43 4.37
C HIS A 207 4.27 -27.61 5.31
N VAL A 208 3.01 -27.82 5.70
CA VAL A 208 2.63 -28.94 6.58
C VAL A 208 2.96 -30.29 5.95
N THR A 209 2.89 -30.40 4.61
CA THR A 209 3.20 -31.65 3.89
C THR A 209 4.70 -31.92 3.83
N PHE A 210 5.51 -30.92 3.48
CA PHE A 210 6.92 -31.10 3.15
C PHE A 210 7.89 -30.76 4.30
N ARG A 211 7.42 -29.99 5.29
CA ARG A 211 8.18 -29.57 6.48
C ARG A 211 7.34 -29.75 7.78
N PRO A 212 6.74 -30.92 8.04
CA PRO A 212 5.78 -31.14 9.13
C PRO A 212 6.34 -30.93 10.56
N HIS A 213 7.66 -30.78 10.70
CA HIS A 213 8.33 -30.57 11.98
C HIS A 213 8.90 -29.16 12.14
N ASP A 214 8.89 -28.35 11.08
CA ASP A 214 9.31 -26.97 11.14
C ASP A 214 8.08 -26.07 11.31
N PRO A 215 8.18 -24.96 12.06
CA PRO A 215 7.13 -23.96 12.10
C PRO A 215 7.17 -23.06 10.84
N PHE A 216 6.09 -22.33 10.58
CA PHE A 216 6.06 -21.29 9.55
C PHE A 216 5.75 -19.89 10.10
N TYR A 217 6.23 -18.88 9.38
CA TYR A 217 5.81 -17.50 9.47
C TYR A 217 5.15 -17.11 8.15
N LEU A 218 3.86 -16.79 8.19
CA LEU A 218 3.10 -16.29 7.07
C LEU A 218 2.64 -14.87 7.36
N GLN A 219 3.03 -13.93 6.52
CA GLN A 219 2.44 -12.60 6.50
C GLN A 219 1.42 -12.54 5.36
N LEU A 220 0.15 -12.36 5.69
CA LEU A 220 -0.95 -12.12 4.76
C LEU A 220 -1.32 -10.64 4.80
N ALA A 221 -0.81 -9.87 3.85
CA ALA A 221 -0.99 -8.43 3.77
C ALA A 221 -1.98 -8.07 2.66
N PHE A 222 -3.23 -7.84 3.01
CA PHE A 222 -4.27 -7.52 2.03
C PHE A 222 -4.00 -6.16 1.35
N GLY A 223 -4.53 -6.00 0.13
CA GLY A 223 -4.79 -4.66 -0.44
C GLY A 223 -6.04 -4.03 0.17
N ALA A 224 -6.93 -4.84 0.75
CA ALA A 224 -8.05 -4.36 1.53
C ALA A 224 -7.57 -3.71 2.83
N THR A 225 -8.07 -2.54 3.22
CA THR A 225 -9.17 -1.75 2.63
C THR A 225 -8.70 -0.50 1.90
N HIS A 226 -7.47 -0.47 1.37
CA HIS A 226 -6.95 0.67 0.62
C HIS A 226 -7.76 0.87 -0.67
N ALA A 227 -7.84 2.11 -1.15
CA ALA A 227 -8.45 2.37 -2.44
C ALA A 227 -7.61 1.80 -3.60
N PRO A 228 -8.21 1.40 -4.73
CA PRO A 228 -9.63 1.48 -5.05
C PRO A 228 -10.49 0.48 -4.27
N PHE A 229 -11.64 0.96 -3.73
CA PHE A 229 -12.60 0.09 -3.05
C PHE A 229 -13.35 -0.74 -4.08
N GLN A 230 -13.00 -2.03 -4.15
CA GLN A 230 -13.55 -2.98 -5.12
C GLN A 230 -13.91 -4.27 -4.41
N ALA A 231 -15.14 -4.75 -4.63
CA ALA A 231 -15.65 -5.97 -4.04
C ALA A 231 -16.89 -6.46 -4.81
N PRO A 232 -17.24 -7.75 -4.72
CA PRO A 232 -18.47 -8.24 -5.33
C PRO A 232 -19.70 -7.53 -4.75
N GLU A 233 -20.65 -7.19 -5.63
CA GLU A 233 -21.85 -6.39 -5.30
C GLU A 233 -22.68 -6.98 -4.14
N GLU A 234 -22.68 -8.30 -3.96
CA GLU A 234 -23.36 -8.98 -2.86
C GLU A 234 -22.83 -8.60 -1.46
N TYR A 235 -21.56 -8.21 -1.37
CA TYR A 235 -20.96 -7.67 -0.14
C TYR A 235 -21.25 -6.18 0.03
N ILE A 236 -21.40 -5.43 -1.07
CA ILE A 236 -21.59 -3.98 -1.05
C ILE A 236 -23.04 -3.59 -0.73
N ALA A 237 -24.00 -4.21 -1.42
CA ALA A 237 -25.40 -3.80 -1.41
C ALA A 237 -26.02 -3.65 0.00
N PRO A 238 -25.77 -4.57 0.98
CA PRO A 238 -26.35 -4.45 2.32
C PRO A 238 -25.96 -3.17 3.06
N TYR A 239 -24.79 -2.60 2.76
CA TYR A 239 -24.25 -1.46 3.49
C TYR A 239 -24.83 -0.11 3.08
N ARG A 240 -25.52 -0.03 1.94
CA ARG A 240 -26.18 1.21 1.49
C ARG A 240 -27.23 1.66 2.51
N ASP A 241 -28.08 0.74 2.96
CA ASP A 241 -29.10 1.04 3.97
C ASP A 241 -28.48 1.31 5.36
N ILE A 242 -27.40 0.60 5.70
CA ILE A 242 -26.73 0.72 7.00
C ILE A 242 -26.10 2.11 7.16
N PHE A 243 -25.42 2.60 6.12
CA PHE A 243 -24.69 3.87 6.18
C PHE A 243 -25.51 5.09 5.74
N ALA A 244 -26.76 4.91 5.31
CA ALA A 244 -27.70 6.01 5.06
C ALA A 244 -27.90 6.93 6.28
N LYS A 245 -27.59 6.45 7.49
CA LYS A 245 -27.59 7.24 8.74
C LYS A 245 -26.50 8.32 8.80
N GLY A 246 -25.47 8.25 7.95
CA GLY A 246 -24.37 9.22 7.89
C GLY A 246 -23.29 9.07 8.95
N TRP A 247 -22.15 9.74 8.72
CA TRP A 247 -20.97 9.62 9.59
C TRP A 247 -21.18 10.14 11.01
N ASP A 248 -21.95 11.21 11.22
CA ASP A 248 -22.15 11.78 12.57
C ASP A 248 -22.88 10.78 13.48
N ARG A 249 -23.93 10.13 12.96
CA ARG A 249 -24.65 9.08 13.68
C ARG A 249 -23.79 7.83 13.84
N THR A 250 -23.06 7.45 12.81
CA THR A 250 -22.14 6.29 12.84
C THR A 250 -21.09 6.42 13.95
N ARG A 251 -20.45 7.60 14.09
CA ARG A 251 -19.49 7.88 15.18
C ARG A 251 -20.11 7.69 16.56
N THR A 252 -21.34 8.18 16.75
CA THR A 252 -22.06 8.05 18.02
C THR A 252 -22.41 6.59 18.33
N ASP A 253 -22.92 5.85 17.34
CA ASP A 253 -23.28 4.43 17.49
C ASP A 253 -22.04 3.58 17.80
N ARG A 254 -20.92 3.82 17.10
CA ARG A 254 -19.66 3.10 17.29
C ARG A 254 -19.05 3.35 18.67
N LEU A 255 -19.02 4.59 19.15
CA LEU A 255 -18.54 4.87 20.51
C LEU A 255 -19.40 4.18 21.57
N HIS A 256 -20.73 4.24 21.43
CA HIS A 256 -21.64 3.53 22.33
C HIS A 256 -21.34 2.02 22.36
N ARG A 257 -21.13 1.42 21.19
CA ARG A 257 -20.78 0.00 21.09
C ARG A 257 -19.40 -0.32 21.67
N GLN A 258 -18.42 0.56 21.48
CA GLN A 258 -17.08 0.43 22.06
C GLN A 258 -17.12 0.43 23.60
N VAL A 259 -17.97 1.26 24.20
CA VAL A 259 -18.22 1.26 25.65
C VAL A 259 -18.84 -0.05 26.09
N GLU A 260 -19.88 -0.53 25.40
CA GLU A 260 -20.52 -1.83 25.71
C GLU A 260 -19.54 -3.01 25.64
N LEU A 261 -18.59 -2.96 24.70
CA LEU A 261 -17.57 -3.99 24.49
C LEU A 261 -16.37 -3.84 25.45
N GLY A 262 -16.28 -2.76 26.21
CA GLY A 262 -15.14 -2.46 27.08
C GLY A 262 -13.85 -2.12 26.33
N ILE A 263 -13.94 -1.75 25.04
CA ILE A 263 -12.80 -1.32 24.22
C ILE A 263 -12.29 0.04 24.69
N VAL A 264 -13.22 0.91 25.08
CA VAL A 264 -12.93 2.25 25.61
C VAL A 264 -13.58 2.41 26.99
N PRO A 265 -13.03 3.26 27.88
CA PRO A 265 -13.67 3.61 29.16
C PRO A 265 -15.09 4.17 29.01
N GLU A 266 -15.96 3.95 29.99
CA GLU A 266 -17.37 4.41 29.98
C GLU A 266 -17.52 5.92 29.77
N GLU A 267 -16.62 6.71 30.37
CA GLU A 267 -16.63 8.18 30.30
C GLU A 267 -15.90 8.74 29.06
N THR A 268 -15.56 7.88 28.08
CA THR A 268 -14.84 8.33 26.87
C THR A 268 -15.70 9.31 26.08
N ALA A 269 -15.21 10.54 25.94
CA ALA A 269 -15.84 11.54 25.09
C ALA A 269 -15.56 11.27 23.61
N LEU A 270 -16.54 11.58 22.76
CA LEU A 270 -16.33 11.59 21.32
C LEU A 270 -15.58 12.87 20.95
N ALA A 271 -14.45 12.76 20.25
CA ALA A 271 -13.74 13.95 19.78
C ALA A 271 -14.62 14.78 18.84
N ASP A 272 -14.40 16.10 18.82
CA ASP A 272 -15.13 16.97 17.90
C ASP A 272 -14.91 16.55 16.45
N ARG A 273 -15.83 16.99 15.59
CA ARG A 273 -15.68 16.82 14.15
C ARG A 273 -14.38 17.49 13.68
N ASN A 274 -13.66 16.84 12.78
CA ASN A 274 -12.47 17.45 12.17
C ASN A 274 -12.89 18.72 11.38
N PRO A 275 -12.10 19.81 11.42
CA PRO A 275 -12.53 21.12 10.91
C PRO A 275 -13.00 21.17 9.45
N SER A 276 -12.46 20.31 8.57
CA SER A 276 -12.78 20.27 7.15
C SER A 276 -14.06 19.47 6.82
N VAL A 277 -14.54 18.65 7.76
CA VAL A 277 -15.67 17.75 7.55
C VAL A 277 -17.00 18.48 7.87
N PRO A 278 -17.96 18.55 6.94
CA PRO A 278 -19.27 19.15 7.22
C PRO A 278 -20.15 18.23 8.09
N ALA A 279 -21.23 18.77 8.66
CA ALA A 279 -22.25 17.91 9.25
C ALA A 279 -22.91 17.09 8.16
N TRP A 280 -23.26 15.83 8.47
CA TRP A 280 -24.00 15.00 7.53
C TRP A 280 -25.32 15.66 7.12
N SER A 281 -26.00 16.32 8.07
CA SER A 281 -27.25 17.04 7.84
C SER A 281 -27.12 18.28 6.94
N ASP A 282 -25.90 18.78 6.74
CA ASP A 282 -25.66 19.96 5.91
C ASP A 282 -25.38 19.59 4.44
N LEU A 283 -25.24 18.30 4.13
CA LEU A 283 -25.09 17.79 2.78
C LEU A 283 -26.43 17.74 2.05
N SER A 284 -26.40 17.96 0.75
CA SER A 284 -27.54 17.70 -0.14
C SER A 284 -27.88 16.20 -0.22
N ASP A 285 -29.13 15.88 -0.55
CA ASP A 285 -29.58 14.49 -0.75
C ASP A 285 -28.72 13.74 -1.79
N ASP A 286 -28.28 14.46 -2.83
CA ASP A 286 -27.42 13.92 -3.90
C ASP A 286 -26.00 13.60 -3.41
N GLU A 287 -25.43 14.43 -2.53
CA GLU A 287 -24.14 14.14 -1.87
C GLU A 287 -24.27 12.97 -0.91
N GLN A 288 -25.33 12.94 -0.10
CA GLN A 288 -25.58 11.84 0.84
C GLN A 288 -25.70 10.50 0.10
N GLU A 289 -26.46 10.45 -1.00
CA GLU A 289 -26.59 9.23 -1.82
C GLU A 289 -25.24 8.74 -2.34
N LEU A 290 -24.43 9.62 -2.95
CA LEU A 290 -23.11 9.24 -3.46
C LEU A 290 -22.20 8.74 -2.34
N TYR A 291 -22.11 9.48 -1.23
CA TYR A 291 -21.19 9.16 -0.14
C TYR A 291 -21.58 7.86 0.58
N VAL A 292 -22.86 7.52 0.63
CA VAL A 292 -23.33 6.21 1.10
C VAL A 292 -22.85 5.08 0.21
N HIS A 293 -22.92 5.23 -1.12
CA HIS A 293 -22.46 4.18 -2.03
C HIS A 293 -20.95 3.96 -1.94
N LEU A 294 -20.17 5.05 -1.80
CA LEU A 294 -18.72 4.96 -1.62
C LEU A 294 -18.34 4.25 -0.30
N GLN A 295 -19.04 4.56 0.81
CA GLN A 295 -18.85 3.86 2.08
C GLN A 295 -19.30 2.40 2.03
N ALA A 296 -20.39 2.11 1.31
CA ALA A 296 -20.85 0.74 1.14
C ALA A 296 -19.82 -0.13 0.41
N ALA A 297 -19.10 0.44 -0.56
CA ALA A 297 -18.01 -0.25 -1.25
C ALA A 297 -16.83 -0.54 -0.33
N TYR A 298 -16.43 0.43 0.51
CA TYR A 298 -15.41 0.23 1.55
C TYR A 298 -15.79 -0.91 2.51
N ALA A 299 -17.01 -0.87 3.04
CA ALA A 299 -17.50 -1.88 3.98
C ALA A 299 -17.64 -3.27 3.35
N GLY A 300 -18.13 -3.34 2.11
CA GLY A 300 -18.19 -4.58 1.35
C GLY A 300 -16.81 -5.16 1.06
N PHE A 301 -15.80 -4.30 0.80
CA PHE A 301 -14.42 -4.74 0.60
C PHE A 301 -13.80 -5.31 1.87
N LEU A 302 -14.06 -4.70 3.02
CA LEU A 302 -13.62 -5.23 4.32
C LEU A 302 -14.29 -6.57 4.64
N GLU A 303 -15.61 -6.70 4.49
CA GLU A 303 -16.32 -7.97 4.73
C GLU A 303 -15.85 -9.06 3.76
N HIS A 304 -15.62 -8.72 2.49
CA HIS A 304 -15.08 -9.66 1.51
C HIS A 304 -13.68 -10.16 1.94
N ALA A 305 -12.79 -9.26 2.36
CA ALA A 305 -11.46 -9.65 2.86
C ALA A 305 -11.54 -10.53 4.12
N ASP A 306 -12.43 -10.23 5.07
CA ASP A 306 -12.68 -11.06 6.25
C ASP A 306 -13.21 -12.46 5.87
N ALA A 307 -14.13 -12.54 4.90
CA ALA A 307 -14.63 -13.82 4.41
C ALA A 307 -13.51 -14.65 3.76
N GLN A 308 -12.61 -14.03 2.99
CA GLN A 308 -11.45 -14.73 2.42
C GLN A 308 -10.44 -15.17 3.50
N LEU A 309 -10.20 -14.33 4.51
CA LEU A 309 -9.41 -14.71 5.69
C LEU A 309 -10.00 -15.95 6.39
N GLY A 310 -11.32 -16.04 6.49
CA GLY A 310 -12.03 -17.20 7.03
C GLY A 310 -11.56 -18.52 6.41
N ARG A 311 -11.35 -18.54 5.10
CA ARG A 311 -10.87 -19.73 4.36
C ARG A 311 -9.43 -20.11 4.75
N VAL A 312 -8.58 -19.13 5.05
CA VAL A 312 -7.20 -19.38 5.53
C VAL A 312 -7.23 -19.95 6.94
N ILE A 313 -8.07 -19.41 7.83
CA ILE A 313 -8.24 -19.95 9.19
C ILE A 313 -8.82 -21.37 9.16
N GLU A 314 -9.84 -21.62 8.33
CA GLU A 314 -10.38 -22.97 8.11
C GLU A 314 -9.33 -23.95 7.58
N ALA A 315 -8.41 -23.49 6.74
CA ALA A 315 -7.30 -24.32 6.28
C ALA A 315 -6.34 -24.69 7.42
N LEU A 316 -6.02 -23.76 8.32
CA LEU A 316 -5.23 -24.02 9.53
C LEU A 316 -5.93 -25.00 10.48
N GLU A 317 -7.26 -24.88 10.63
CA GLU A 317 -8.07 -25.83 11.42
C GLU A 317 -8.03 -27.22 10.79
N ARG A 318 -8.22 -27.31 9.47
CA ARG A 318 -8.21 -28.58 8.72
C ARG A 318 -6.85 -29.28 8.76
N THR A 319 -5.74 -28.53 8.75
CA THR A 319 -4.39 -29.10 8.89
C THR A 319 -4.01 -29.39 10.35
N GLY A 320 -4.83 -28.98 11.33
CA GLY A 320 -4.54 -29.15 12.75
C GLY A 320 -3.44 -28.22 13.27
N GLU A 321 -3.16 -27.11 12.59
CA GLU A 321 -2.11 -26.16 12.95
C GLU A 321 -2.63 -24.93 13.70
N LEU A 322 -3.93 -24.64 13.70
CA LEU A 322 -4.48 -23.42 14.32
C LEU A 322 -4.14 -23.29 15.82
N ASP A 323 -4.26 -24.37 16.60
CA ASP A 323 -4.08 -24.33 18.06
C ASP A 323 -2.67 -23.87 18.49
N ASN A 324 -1.66 -24.26 17.70
CA ASN A 324 -0.27 -23.83 17.88
C ASN A 324 0.15 -22.75 16.85
N THR A 325 -0.78 -21.91 16.41
CA THR A 325 -0.50 -20.75 15.57
C THR A 325 -0.85 -19.46 16.31
N ILE A 326 0.12 -18.54 16.41
CA ILE A 326 -0.14 -17.17 16.82
C ILE A 326 -0.71 -16.42 15.61
N VAL A 327 -1.98 -16.05 15.67
CA VAL A 327 -2.64 -15.21 14.66
C VAL A 327 -2.70 -13.78 15.20
N MET A 328 -2.03 -12.86 14.52
CA MET A 328 -2.09 -11.41 14.81
C MET A 328 -2.82 -10.70 13.68
N VAL A 329 -3.93 -10.01 13.97
CA VAL A 329 -4.65 -9.19 12.97
C VAL A 329 -4.49 -7.72 13.34
N MET A 330 -4.01 -6.90 12.40
CA MET A 330 -3.82 -5.47 12.60
C MET A 330 -4.10 -4.65 11.34
N SER A 331 -4.29 -3.33 11.50
CA SER A 331 -4.20 -2.36 10.40
C SER A 331 -2.84 -1.65 10.40
N ASP A 332 -2.32 -1.25 9.25
CA ASP A 332 -1.01 -0.59 9.15
C ASP A 332 -1.03 0.91 9.50
N ASN A 333 -2.18 1.55 9.45
CA ASN A 333 -2.44 2.92 9.91
C ASN A 333 -3.94 3.14 10.14
N GLY A 334 -4.33 4.32 10.63
CA GLY A 334 -5.74 4.69 10.71
C GLY A 334 -6.42 4.82 9.34
N ALA A 335 -7.75 4.96 9.34
CA ALA A 335 -8.55 5.10 8.13
C ALA A 335 -8.09 6.27 7.27
N SER A 336 -8.05 6.09 5.95
CA SER A 336 -7.47 7.07 5.01
C SER A 336 -8.44 8.14 4.57
N ARG A 337 -7.97 9.39 4.43
CA ARG A 337 -8.76 10.51 3.88
C ARG A 337 -8.42 10.85 2.41
N GLU A 338 -7.70 9.97 1.71
CA GLU A 338 -7.07 10.32 0.43
C GLU A 338 -8.06 10.70 -0.67
N GLY A 339 -9.31 10.23 -0.60
CA GLY A 339 -10.44 10.69 -1.42
C GLY A 339 -10.87 12.15 -1.19
N ALA A 340 -10.16 12.89 -0.33
CA ALA A 340 -10.40 14.29 -0.03
C ALA A 340 -11.83 14.56 0.45
N ARG A 341 -12.32 15.79 0.24
CA ARG A 341 -13.60 16.26 0.78
C ARG A 341 -14.80 15.43 0.32
N ASN A 342 -14.79 14.96 -0.94
CA ASN A 342 -15.98 14.42 -1.60
C ASN A 342 -15.84 12.95 -2.04
N GLY A 343 -14.65 12.35 -1.93
CA GLY A 343 -14.41 11.04 -2.53
C GLY A 343 -14.46 11.08 -4.07
N GLY A 344 -14.51 9.90 -4.66
CA GLY A 344 -14.59 9.70 -6.11
C GLY A 344 -15.02 8.29 -6.47
N VAL A 345 -15.79 8.16 -7.55
CA VAL A 345 -16.12 6.86 -8.18
C VAL A 345 -14.95 6.27 -8.99
N ASP A 346 -13.88 7.04 -9.15
CA ASP A 346 -12.65 6.67 -9.85
C ASP A 346 -11.46 7.28 -9.10
N THR A 347 -10.58 6.45 -8.55
CA THR A 347 -9.38 6.88 -7.81
C THR A 347 -8.46 7.74 -8.68
N ASN A 348 -8.47 7.58 -10.00
CA ASN A 348 -7.66 8.44 -10.87
C ASN A 348 -8.08 9.90 -10.77
N VAL A 349 -9.35 10.23 -10.51
CA VAL A 349 -9.82 11.61 -10.29
C VAL A 349 -9.11 12.27 -9.11
N VAL A 350 -8.88 11.49 -8.05
CA VAL A 350 -8.21 11.94 -6.84
C VAL A 350 -6.73 12.21 -7.11
N TYR A 351 -6.07 11.30 -7.83
CA TYR A 351 -4.63 11.42 -8.18
C TYR A 351 -4.35 12.43 -9.31
N SER A 352 -5.32 12.68 -10.19
CA SER A 352 -5.21 13.57 -11.35
C SER A 352 -5.61 15.01 -11.08
N HIS A 353 -6.36 15.26 -10.00
CA HIS A 353 -6.91 16.57 -9.64
C HIS A 353 -7.92 17.17 -10.63
N VAL A 354 -8.50 16.36 -11.54
CA VAL A 354 -9.60 16.80 -12.41
C VAL A 354 -10.93 16.39 -11.78
N PRO A 355 -11.68 17.32 -11.15
CA PRO A 355 -12.88 16.94 -10.41
C PRO A 355 -14.00 16.50 -11.35
N TYR A 356 -14.61 15.35 -11.09
CA TYR A 356 -15.94 15.08 -11.62
C TYR A 356 -16.97 15.96 -10.92
N SER A 357 -17.93 16.47 -11.69
CA SER A 357 -19.13 17.04 -11.11
C SER A 357 -19.91 15.94 -10.36
N LEU A 358 -20.65 16.34 -9.31
CA LEU A 358 -21.52 15.41 -8.57
C LEU A 358 -22.47 14.66 -9.51
N GLU A 359 -23.01 15.33 -10.54
CA GLU A 359 -23.88 14.73 -11.54
C GLU A 359 -23.18 13.63 -12.35
N GLN A 360 -21.93 13.85 -12.77
CA GLN A 360 -21.14 12.86 -13.50
C GLN A 360 -20.89 11.62 -12.64
N GLN A 361 -20.53 11.80 -11.37
CA GLN A 361 -20.31 10.69 -10.43
C GLN A 361 -21.59 9.90 -10.18
N ARG A 362 -22.73 10.58 -10.01
CA ARG A 362 -24.01 9.93 -9.74
C ARG A 362 -24.53 9.08 -10.89
N ARG A 363 -24.17 9.38 -12.14
CA ARG A 363 -24.51 8.53 -13.29
C ARG A 363 -23.81 7.16 -13.24
N ARG A 364 -22.78 7.01 -12.40
CA ARG A 364 -21.94 5.82 -12.27
C ARG A 364 -22.12 5.09 -10.93
N LEU A 365 -23.17 5.39 -10.15
CA LEU A 365 -23.39 4.76 -8.83
C LEU A 365 -23.42 3.23 -8.89
N GLY A 366 -24.03 2.66 -9.94
CA GLY A 366 -24.12 1.21 -10.12
C GLY A 366 -22.80 0.53 -10.53
N GLU A 367 -21.76 1.30 -10.85
CA GLU A 367 -20.43 0.77 -11.20
C GLU A 367 -19.51 0.68 -9.97
N ILE A 368 -19.80 1.46 -8.91
CA ILE A 368 -18.96 1.58 -7.70
C ILE A 368 -18.68 0.20 -7.12
N GLY A 369 -17.40 -0.11 -6.93
CA GLY A 369 -16.95 -1.41 -6.42
C GLY A 369 -16.54 -2.41 -7.50
N GLY A 370 -16.83 -2.12 -8.77
CA GLY A 370 -16.43 -2.93 -9.91
C GLY A 370 -15.10 -2.51 -10.55
N PRO A 371 -14.66 -3.22 -11.61
CA PRO A 371 -13.38 -2.98 -12.28
C PRO A 371 -13.26 -1.61 -12.96
N GLY A 372 -14.38 -1.01 -13.38
CA GLY A 372 -14.38 0.30 -14.04
C GLY A 372 -14.56 1.50 -13.12
N ALA A 373 -14.82 1.29 -11.83
CA ALA A 373 -15.12 2.36 -10.87
C ALA A 373 -14.48 2.04 -9.51
N GLY A 374 -13.15 2.02 -9.52
CA GLY A 374 -12.34 1.91 -8.31
C GLY A 374 -12.52 3.15 -7.44
N ALA A 375 -13.32 3.01 -6.37
CA ALA A 375 -13.81 4.15 -5.62
C ALA A 375 -12.91 4.55 -4.44
N HIS A 376 -13.08 5.78 -3.96
CA HIS A 376 -12.61 6.25 -2.67
C HIS A 376 -13.70 7.10 -2.00
N TYR A 377 -13.94 6.91 -0.71
CA TYR A 377 -14.91 7.68 0.08
C TYR A 377 -14.40 9.10 0.47
N PRO A 378 -15.30 10.02 0.86
CA PRO A 378 -14.92 11.31 1.46
C PRO A 378 -14.30 11.18 2.86
N GLU A 379 -13.51 12.17 3.26
CA GLU A 379 -12.84 12.27 4.57
C GLU A 379 -13.77 12.16 5.79
N GLY A 380 -15.08 12.46 5.64
CA GLY A 380 -16.06 12.28 6.71
C GLY A 380 -16.22 10.81 7.13
N TRP A 381 -16.09 9.88 6.20
CA TRP A 381 -16.11 8.44 6.51
C TRP A 381 -14.79 7.95 7.09
N ALA A 382 -13.65 8.53 6.69
CA ALA A 382 -12.37 8.28 7.36
C ALA A 382 -12.42 8.67 8.84
N MET A 383 -12.98 9.84 9.15
CA MET A 383 -13.23 10.29 10.52
C MET A 383 -14.16 9.33 11.29
N ALA A 384 -15.17 8.74 10.61
CA ALA A 384 -16.02 7.73 11.23
C ALA A 384 -15.26 6.43 11.53
N GLY A 385 -14.40 5.98 10.61
CA GLY A 385 -13.50 4.83 10.76
C GLY A 385 -12.58 4.91 11.98
N ASN A 386 -12.15 6.13 12.33
CA ASN A 386 -11.23 6.38 13.44
C ASN A 386 -11.90 6.71 14.79
N THR A 387 -13.21 6.49 14.92
CA THR A 387 -13.94 6.74 16.18
C THR A 387 -13.27 6.05 17.38
N PRO A 388 -13.03 6.75 18.50
CA PRO A 388 -13.51 8.09 18.85
C PRO A 388 -12.53 9.25 18.58
N PHE A 389 -11.45 9.01 17.85
CA PHE A 389 -10.29 9.89 17.77
C PHE A 389 -10.41 11.00 16.70
N ARG A 390 -9.49 11.98 16.79
CA ARG A 390 -9.30 13.04 15.79
C ARG A 390 -8.41 12.58 14.63
N TYR A 391 -8.65 13.16 13.45
CA TYR A 391 -7.91 12.92 12.21
C TYR A 391 -7.82 11.44 11.76
N TRP A 392 -6.76 11.08 11.04
CA TRP A 392 -6.69 9.94 10.12
C TRP A 392 -5.25 9.68 9.67
N LYS A 393 -5.02 8.69 8.80
CA LYS A 393 -3.75 8.42 8.08
C LYS A 393 -3.02 9.72 7.69
N GLN A 394 -1.70 9.71 7.75
CA GLN A 394 -0.77 10.86 7.57
C GLN A 394 -0.63 11.78 8.79
N PHE A 395 -1.55 11.76 9.76
CA PHE A 395 -1.47 12.56 10.99
C PHE A 395 -0.97 11.74 12.17
N VAL A 396 -0.24 12.38 13.08
CA VAL A 396 0.28 11.73 14.29
C VAL A 396 -0.70 11.76 15.47
N ASP A 397 -1.88 12.37 15.31
CA ASP A 397 -3.03 12.22 16.22
C ASP A 397 -3.52 10.76 16.28
N LEU A 398 -4.26 10.40 17.32
CA LEU A 398 -4.70 9.02 17.53
C LEU A 398 -5.50 8.43 16.35
N GLY A 399 -6.24 9.23 15.57
CA GLY A 399 -6.91 8.71 14.38
C GLY A 399 -5.97 8.25 13.27
N GLY A 400 -4.70 8.66 13.26
CA GLY A 400 -3.69 8.15 12.34
C GLY A 400 -2.80 7.05 12.91
N VAL A 401 -2.55 7.06 14.23
CA VAL A 401 -1.58 6.15 14.87
C VAL A 401 -2.21 5.06 15.74
N ARG A 402 -3.48 5.19 16.18
CA ARG A 402 -4.19 4.12 16.91
C ARG A 402 -4.74 3.12 15.92
N SER A 403 -4.36 1.85 16.08
CA SER A 403 -4.76 0.76 15.19
C SER A 403 -5.33 -0.41 15.98
N PRO A 404 -6.29 -1.17 15.44
CA PRO A 404 -6.74 -2.39 16.11
C PRO A 404 -5.62 -3.44 16.07
N LEU A 405 -5.50 -4.23 17.14
CA LEU A 405 -4.66 -5.42 17.19
C LEU A 405 -5.40 -6.53 17.91
N ILE A 406 -5.62 -7.63 17.20
CA ILE A 406 -6.18 -8.86 17.72
C ILE A 406 -5.06 -9.89 17.80
N VAL A 407 -4.98 -10.63 18.90
CA VAL A 407 -4.04 -11.75 19.07
C VAL A 407 -4.81 -13.00 19.47
N HIS A 408 -4.75 -14.04 18.66
CA HIS A 408 -5.32 -15.35 18.93
C HIS A 408 -4.20 -16.40 18.99
N TRP A 409 -4.06 -17.07 20.13
CA TRP A 409 -3.14 -18.19 20.31
C TRP A 409 -3.65 -19.09 21.45
N PRO A 410 -4.43 -20.15 21.14
CA PRO A 410 -5.09 -20.98 22.13
C PRO A 410 -4.17 -21.59 23.19
N GLU A 411 -2.95 -21.98 22.81
CA GLU A 411 -1.97 -22.55 23.73
C GLU A 411 -1.22 -21.53 24.59
N GLY A 412 -1.22 -20.24 24.21
CA GLY A 412 -0.39 -19.23 24.85
C GLY A 412 -1.12 -18.07 25.51
N VAL A 413 -2.41 -17.86 25.21
CA VAL A 413 -3.27 -16.87 25.85
C VAL A 413 -3.98 -17.50 27.06
N ALA A 414 -3.99 -16.81 28.20
CA ALA A 414 -4.57 -17.33 29.44
C ALA A 414 -6.08 -17.03 29.61
N ASP A 415 -6.51 -15.86 29.15
CA ASP A 415 -7.89 -15.34 29.25
C ASP A 415 -8.35 -14.86 27.86
N VAL A 416 -9.37 -15.51 27.32
CA VAL A 416 -9.97 -15.19 26.01
C VAL A 416 -11.04 -14.11 26.14
N ASP A 417 -11.38 -13.47 25.02
CA ASP A 417 -12.34 -12.36 24.92
C ASP A 417 -11.91 -11.12 25.75
N ALA A 418 -10.64 -11.03 26.12
CA ALA A 418 -10.14 -9.99 27.01
C ALA A 418 -9.54 -8.79 26.26
N VAL A 419 -9.67 -7.61 26.87
CA VAL A 419 -9.09 -6.36 26.36
C VAL A 419 -7.77 -6.05 27.06
N ARG A 420 -6.77 -5.59 26.30
CA ARG A 420 -5.45 -5.15 26.76
C ARG A 420 -5.31 -3.64 26.55
N SER A 421 -5.12 -2.92 27.64
CA SER A 421 -5.11 -1.45 27.68
C SER A 421 -3.72 -0.84 27.91
N GLN A 422 -2.71 -1.65 28.22
CA GLN A 422 -1.33 -1.19 28.31
C GLN A 422 -0.79 -0.78 26.93
N PHE A 423 0.08 0.22 26.92
CA PHE A 423 0.69 0.73 25.70
C PHE A 423 1.46 -0.36 24.96
N ALA A 424 1.21 -0.47 23.65
CA ALA A 424 2.00 -1.26 22.72
C ALA A 424 2.18 -0.49 21.41
N HIS A 425 3.29 -0.72 20.72
CA HIS A 425 3.58 -0.13 19.41
C HIS A 425 4.00 -1.23 18.43
N VAL A 426 3.84 -1.03 17.13
CA VAL A 426 4.17 -2.04 16.11
C VAL A 426 5.61 -2.55 16.17
N ILE A 427 6.54 -1.72 16.67
CA ILE A 427 7.95 -2.13 16.88
C ILE A 427 8.09 -3.28 17.88
N ASP A 428 7.08 -3.52 18.73
CA ASP A 428 7.04 -4.61 19.71
C ASP A 428 6.71 -5.97 19.10
N LEU A 429 6.13 -6.02 17.90
CA LEU A 429 5.62 -7.27 17.35
C LEU A 429 6.75 -8.21 16.89
N ALA A 430 7.81 -7.69 16.26
CA ALA A 430 8.99 -8.49 15.92
C ALA A 430 9.66 -9.15 17.15
N PRO A 431 10.04 -8.40 18.20
CA PRO A 431 10.62 -9.01 19.40
C PRO A 431 9.63 -9.95 20.10
N THR A 432 8.32 -9.68 20.07
CA THR A 432 7.29 -10.59 20.61
C THR A 432 7.26 -11.92 19.86
N VAL A 433 7.26 -11.89 18.53
CA VAL A 433 7.29 -13.11 17.71
C VAL A 433 8.57 -13.91 17.95
N LEU A 434 9.72 -13.25 18.05
CA LEU A 434 10.99 -13.92 18.36
C LEU A 434 10.96 -14.56 19.76
N ASP A 435 10.48 -13.86 20.76
CA ASP A 435 10.34 -14.36 22.14
C ASP A 435 9.43 -15.59 22.20
N CYS A 436 8.25 -15.53 21.56
CA CYS A 436 7.35 -16.69 21.46
C CYS A 436 7.96 -17.86 20.67
N ALA A 437 8.85 -17.58 19.71
CA ALA A 437 9.64 -18.59 19.00
C ALA A 437 10.85 -19.10 19.80
N GLY A 438 11.02 -18.70 21.06
CA GLY A 438 12.14 -19.09 21.92
C GLY A 438 13.48 -18.49 21.48
N ALA A 439 13.44 -17.33 20.81
CA ALA A 439 14.61 -16.61 20.32
C ALA A 439 14.76 -15.28 21.05
N GLU A 440 15.99 -15.00 21.49
CA GLU A 440 16.32 -13.68 22.05
C GLU A 440 16.26 -12.61 20.94
N PRO A 441 15.48 -11.52 21.13
CA PRO A 441 15.47 -10.40 20.21
C PRO A 441 16.85 -9.72 20.12
N SER A 442 17.16 -9.15 18.96
CA SER A 442 18.41 -8.40 18.79
C SER A 442 18.42 -7.15 19.70
N PRO A 443 19.54 -6.84 20.39
CA PRO A 443 19.65 -5.63 21.20
C PRO A 443 19.61 -4.34 20.36
N GLN A 444 19.63 -4.45 19.02
CA GLN A 444 19.46 -3.32 18.12
C GLN A 444 17.98 -3.03 17.80
N MET A 445 17.04 -3.89 18.20
CA MET A 445 15.61 -3.57 18.15
C MET A 445 15.31 -2.46 19.16
N HIS A 446 14.39 -1.57 18.82
CA HIS A 446 13.88 -0.55 19.75
C HIS A 446 12.62 -1.04 20.48
N GLY A 447 11.91 -1.98 19.87
CA GLY A 447 10.78 -2.68 20.49
C GLY A 447 11.22 -3.67 21.56
N GLU A 448 10.28 -4.04 22.43
CA GLU A 448 10.45 -5.13 23.39
C GLU A 448 9.24 -6.06 23.34
N SER A 449 9.40 -7.30 23.79
CA SER A 449 8.33 -8.29 23.72
C SER A 449 7.15 -7.92 24.63
N ILE A 450 5.94 -7.94 24.07
CA ILE A 450 4.68 -7.83 24.82
C ILE A 450 4.10 -9.20 25.16
N ALA A 451 4.82 -10.31 24.96
CA ALA A 451 4.31 -11.67 25.18
C ALA A 451 3.82 -11.91 26.62
N GLU A 452 4.37 -11.21 27.61
CA GLU A 452 3.87 -11.27 29.00
C GLU A 452 2.38 -10.90 29.08
N SER A 453 1.94 -9.93 28.25
CA SER A 453 0.55 -9.49 28.22
C SER A 453 -0.41 -10.54 27.66
N PHE A 454 0.08 -11.58 26.98
CA PHE A 454 -0.78 -12.67 26.52
C PHE A 454 -1.33 -13.50 27.69
N ARG A 455 -0.58 -13.54 28.80
CA ARG A 455 -0.92 -14.33 30.00
C ARG A 455 -1.34 -13.48 31.20
N ARG A 456 -0.98 -12.19 31.21
CA ARG A 456 -1.24 -11.29 32.32
C ARG A 456 -1.84 -9.98 31.82
N SER A 457 -3.13 -9.78 32.04
CA SER A 457 -3.84 -8.53 31.70
C SER A 457 -3.21 -7.28 32.33
N ALA A 458 -2.59 -7.42 33.51
CA ALA A 458 -1.90 -6.34 34.22
C ALA A 458 -0.40 -6.21 33.87
N ALA A 459 0.07 -6.78 32.76
CA ALA A 459 1.45 -6.60 32.31
C ALA A 459 1.76 -5.09 32.13
N PRO A 460 2.92 -4.59 32.62
CA PRO A 460 3.29 -3.21 32.41
C PRO A 460 3.54 -2.96 30.92
N PRO A 461 3.43 -1.70 30.45
CA PRO A 461 3.90 -1.35 29.14
C PRO A 461 5.41 -1.59 29.03
N THR A 462 5.88 -1.94 27.84
CA THR A 462 7.31 -2.17 27.55
C THR A 462 8.15 -0.90 27.60
N ARG A 463 7.50 0.27 27.47
CA ARG A 463 8.17 1.58 27.51
C ARG A 463 7.28 2.65 28.09
N SER A 464 7.90 3.70 28.61
CA SER A 464 7.22 4.93 29.04
C SER A 464 7.27 6.03 28.00
N THR A 465 8.14 5.93 26.99
CA THR A 465 8.37 6.98 25.99
C THR A 465 8.22 6.43 24.58
N GLN A 466 7.47 7.10 23.72
CA GLN A 466 7.45 6.85 22.28
C GLN A 466 7.20 8.16 21.54
N TYR A 467 7.97 8.40 20.47
CA TYR A 467 7.77 9.54 19.59
C TYR A 467 7.10 9.10 18.27
N TRP A 468 6.45 10.05 17.60
CA TRP A 468 5.99 9.96 16.23
C TRP A 468 6.37 11.23 15.47
N GLU A 469 6.62 11.05 14.19
CA GLU A 469 6.81 12.14 13.25
C GLU A 469 6.31 11.71 11.86
N MET A 470 5.55 12.59 11.21
CA MET A 470 5.14 12.43 9.82
C MET A 470 4.79 13.79 9.21
N PHE A 471 5.39 14.12 8.07
CA PHE A 471 5.18 15.39 7.37
C PHE A 471 5.29 16.62 8.29
N GLY A 472 6.25 16.61 9.22
CA GLY A 472 6.45 17.69 10.19
C GLY A 472 5.47 17.67 11.36
N HIS A 473 4.39 16.89 11.31
CA HIS A 473 3.55 16.67 12.48
C HIS A 473 4.31 15.85 13.53
N ARG A 474 4.29 16.29 14.79
CA ARG A 474 5.09 15.73 15.88
C ARG A 474 4.18 15.21 16.99
N ALA A 475 4.52 14.06 17.56
CA ALA A 475 3.87 13.60 18.79
C ALA A 475 4.85 12.87 19.70
N ILE A 476 4.63 12.96 21.02
CA ILE A 476 5.37 12.18 22.01
C ILE A 476 4.45 11.76 23.15
N LEU A 477 4.55 10.49 23.53
CA LEU A 477 4.02 9.96 24.78
C LEU A 477 5.18 9.89 25.77
N HIS A 478 5.00 10.39 27.00
CA HIS A 478 5.91 10.16 28.12
C HIS A 478 5.13 10.01 29.44
N GLY A 479 5.13 8.80 30.00
CA GLY A 479 4.35 8.49 31.19
C GLY A 479 2.85 8.64 30.92
N ARG A 480 2.15 9.46 31.73
CA ARG A 480 0.73 9.76 31.55
C ARG A 480 0.46 10.75 30.42
N TRP A 481 1.47 11.54 30.02
CA TRP A 481 1.28 12.70 29.17
C TRP A 481 1.53 12.36 27.71
N ARG A 482 0.69 12.93 26.85
CA ARG A 482 0.89 12.89 25.41
C ARG A 482 0.76 14.29 24.82
N ALA A 483 1.79 14.73 24.11
CA ALA A 483 1.79 15.96 23.35
C ALA A 483 1.71 15.66 21.85
N VAL A 484 0.93 16.44 21.10
CA VAL A 484 0.74 16.26 19.65
C VAL A 484 0.56 17.60 18.92
N THR A 485 1.10 17.71 17.70
CA THR A 485 0.92 18.85 16.80
C THR A 485 0.23 18.42 15.49
N ALA A 486 -0.49 19.36 14.88
CA ALA A 486 -0.92 19.29 13.49
C ALA A 486 -0.21 20.41 12.72
N HIS A 487 1.10 20.24 12.52
CA HIS A 487 2.01 21.22 11.91
C HIS A 487 1.54 21.73 10.53
N GLU A 488 1.74 23.02 10.27
CA GLU A 488 1.51 23.66 8.98
C GLU A 488 2.83 23.71 8.19
N GLU A 489 2.81 23.30 6.92
CA GLU A 489 3.99 23.29 6.04
C GLU A 489 4.71 24.66 6.02
N GLY A 490 6.02 24.65 6.23
CA GLY A 490 6.89 25.82 6.22
C GLY A 490 6.85 26.67 7.48
N ALA A 491 6.03 26.31 8.48
CA ALA A 491 6.00 26.99 9.77
C ALA A 491 7.22 26.63 10.63
N GLY A 492 7.46 27.43 11.68
CA GLY A 492 8.45 27.08 12.71
C GLY A 492 7.89 26.02 13.67
N TYR A 493 8.77 25.31 14.38
CA TYR A 493 8.37 24.30 15.37
C TYR A 493 8.19 24.91 16.76
N ASP A 494 7.26 25.84 16.89
CA ASP A 494 7.05 26.62 18.10
C ASP A 494 6.34 25.81 19.21
N LEU A 495 6.62 26.12 20.48
CA LEU A 495 5.99 25.46 21.63
C LEU A 495 4.46 25.60 21.66
N SER A 496 3.92 26.68 21.08
CA SER A 496 2.48 26.94 21.04
C SER A 496 1.71 26.01 20.09
N GLU A 497 2.39 25.21 19.27
CA GLU A 497 1.75 24.21 18.41
C GLU A 497 1.25 22.97 19.20
N TRP A 498 1.83 22.72 20.37
CA TRP A 498 1.56 21.52 21.15
C TRP A 498 0.17 21.57 21.80
N ARG A 499 -0.65 20.57 21.50
CA ARG A 499 -1.79 20.15 22.33
C ARG A 499 -1.32 19.09 23.30
N LEU A 500 -1.75 19.16 24.55
CA LEU A 500 -1.34 18.24 25.61
C LEU A 500 -2.53 17.52 26.22
N TYR A 501 -2.41 16.20 26.38
CA TYR A 501 -3.45 15.33 26.89
C TYR A 501 -2.96 14.41 28.00
N ASP A 502 -3.82 14.17 28.99
CA ASP A 502 -3.60 13.18 30.05
C ASP A 502 -4.24 11.84 29.66
N THR A 503 -3.41 10.91 29.21
CA THR A 503 -3.85 9.62 28.66
C THR A 503 -4.46 8.67 29.70
N GLU A 504 -4.28 8.93 31.00
CA GLU A 504 -4.92 8.14 32.05
C GLU A 504 -6.40 8.50 32.24
N THR A 505 -6.78 9.74 31.91
CA THR A 505 -8.14 10.26 32.13
C THR A 505 -8.87 10.61 30.85
N ASP A 506 -8.16 10.84 29.75
CA ASP A 506 -8.71 11.23 28.45
C ASP A 506 -8.23 10.26 27.36
N PHE A 507 -8.94 9.16 27.21
CA PHE A 507 -8.62 8.11 26.24
C PHE A 507 -8.59 8.62 24.80
N ALA A 508 -9.42 9.61 24.47
CA ALA A 508 -9.69 10.07 23.11
C ALA A 508 -9.05 11.42 22.74
N GLU A 509 -8.22 12.00 23.63
CA GLU A 509 -7.53 13.29 23.40
C GLU A 509 -8.50 14.42 23.05
N THR A 510 -9.51 14.58 23.90
CA THR A 510 -10.60 15.55 23.71
C THR A 510 -10.37 16.86 24.45
N THR A 511 -9.62 16.85 25.56
CA THR A 511 -9.39 18.01 26.43
C THR A 511 -7.93 18.42 26.41
N ASP A 512 -7.62 19.48 25.66
CA ASP A 512 -6.27 20.06 25.63
C ASP A 512 -5.99 20.85 26.92
N VAL A 513 -4.96 20.42 27.67
CA VAL A 513 -4.53 21.03 28.94
C VAL A 513 -3.17 21.72 28.83
N ALA A 514 -2.66 21.96 27.61
CA ALA A 514 -1.34 22.56 27.39
C ALA A 514 -1.17 23.93 28.10
N ALA A 515 -2.21 24.77 28.07
CA ALA A 515 -2.20 26.09 28.69
C ALA A 515 -2.04 26.05 30.21
N ASP A 516 -2.52 24.98 30.86
CA ASP A 516 -2.45 24.78 32.31
C ASP A 516 -1.14 24.09 32.75
N HIS A 517 -0.41 23.48 31.81
CA HIS A 517 0.81 22.71 32.04
C HIS A 517 1.98 23.10 31.09
N PRO A 518 2.37 24.38 31.01
CA PRO A 518 3.41 24.82 30.07
C PRO A 518 4.80 24.23 30.37
N ASP A 519 5.08 23.87 31.61
CA ASP A 519 6.30 23.18 32.03
C ASP A 519 6.36 21.74 31.49
N VAL A 520 5.22 21.05 31.44
CA VAL A 520 5.11 19.72 30.84
C VAL A 520 5.27 19.82 29.32
N VAL A 521 4.66 20.82 28.67
CA VAL A 521 4.84 21.05 27.23
C VAL A 521 6.31 21.26 26.88
N GLN A 522 7.01 22.11 27.64
CA GLN A 522 8.45 22.34 27.42
C GLN A 522 9.27 21.05 27.60
N LEU A 523 9.00 20.29 28.66
CA LEU A 523 9.69 19.02 28.91
C LEU A 523 9.50 18.02 27.75
N LEU A 524 8.27 17.89 27.25
CA LEU A 524 7.94 16.97 26.17
C LEU A 524 8.53 17.42 24.83
N ASP A 525 8.58 18.72 24.54
CA ASP A 525 9.26 19.24 23.35
C ASP A 525 10.76 18.92 23.39
N GLU A 526 11.44 19.21 24.51
CA GLU A 526 12.86 18.88 24.70
C GLU A 526 13.12 17.37 24.56
N LEU A 527 12.22 16.54 25.12
CA LEU A 527 12.31 15.09 24.99
C LEU A 527 12.05 14.63 23.55
N TRP A 528 11.11 15.23 22.83
CA TRP A 528 10.83 14.90 21.43
C TRP A 528 12.07 15.16 20.57
N TRP A 529 12.73 16.30 20.71
CA TRP A 529 13.96 16.60 19.96
C TRP A 529 15.10 15.63 20.29
N ARG A 530 15.19 15.17 21.55
CA ARG A 530 16.18 14.16 21.96
C ARG A 530 15.90 12.80 21.34
N GLU A 531 14.65 12.34 21.38
CA GLU A 531 14.24 11.09 20.73
C GLU A 531 14.43 11.17 19.20
N ALA A 532 14.15 12.34 18.62
CA ALA A 532 14.37 12.63 17.22
C ALA A 532 15.86 12.51 16.82
N GLU A 533 16.77 13.02 17.67
CA GLU A 533 18.22 12.85 17.48
C GLU A 533 18.63 11.37 17.61
N LEU A 534 18.17 10.70 18.66
CA LEU A 534 18.51 9.30 18.95
C LEU A 534 18.10 8.36 17.81
N HIS A 535 16.95 8.64 17.17
CA HIS A 535 16.37 7.78 16.16
C HIS A 535 16.54 8.28 14.72
N GLY A 536 17.33 9.34 14.51
CA GLY A 536 17.72 9.81 13.18
C GLY A 536 16.60 10.47 12.40
N VAL A 537 15.73 11.25 13.06
CA VAL A 537 14.61 11.95 12.42
C VAL A 537 15.08 13.09 11.51
N PHE A 538 16.26 13.66 11.73
CA PHE A 538 16.69 14.86 11.00
C PHE A 538 17.16 14.61 9.55
N PRO A 539 16.89 15.57 8.63
CA PRO A 539 16.08 16.78 8.84
C PRO A 539 14.59 16.43 8.97
N VAL A 540 13.85 17.24 9.75
CA VAL A 540 12.38 17.19 9.70
C VAL A 540 11.96 17.78 8.36
N ASP A 541 11.24 16.98 7.60
CA ASP A 541 10.74 17.27 6.26
C ASP A 541 9.21 17.33 6.34
N ASP A 542 8.68 18.54 6.22
CA ASP A 542 7.27 18.93 6.38
C ASP A 542 6.51 19.02 5.05
N ARG A 543 7.18 18.72 3.94
CA ARG A 543 6.55 18.72 2.61
C ARG A 543 5.42 17.70 2.56
N PRO A 544 4.21 18.06 2.10
CA PRO A 544 3.09 17.14 2.07
C PRO A 544 3.32 16.03 1.03
N LEU A 545 2.71 14.86 1.27
CA LEU A 545 2.86 13.68 0.41
C LEU A 545 2.63 13.99 -1.08
N LYS A 546 1.60 14.79 -1.38
CA LYS A 546 1.28 15.22 -2.76
C LYS A 546 2.45 15.96 -3.41
N LEU A 547 3.13 16.84 -2.68
CA LEU A 547 4.29 17.55 -3.18
C LEU A 547 5.45 16.59 -3.43
N LEU A 548 5.73 15.70 -2.47
CA LEU A 548 6.80 14.70 -2.57
C LEU A 548 6.61 13.76 -3.76
N LEU A 549 5.36 13.35 -4.06
CA LEU A 549 5.05 12.49 -5.20
C LEU A 549 5.15 13.22 -6.56
N ASN A 550 4.86 14.54 -6.58
CA ASN A 550 4.77 15.34 -7.81
C ASN A 550 6.04 16.15 -8.15
N GLU A 551 6.82 16.63 -7.18
CA GLU A 551 7.98 17.52 -7.38
C GLU A 551 9.28 16.82 -7.83
N GLY A 552 9.18 15.64 -8.40
CA GLY A 552 10.36 14.97 -8.94
C GLY A 552 11.35 14.49 -7.86
N VAL A 553 10.96 14.49 -6.59
CA VAL A 553 11.75 13.92 -5.49
C VAL A 553 11.79 12.40 -5.72
N GLY A 554 12.96 11.89 -6.08
CA GLY A 554 13.14 10.49 -6.54
C GLY A 554 12.99 10.27 -8.07
N VAL A 555 12.49 11.24 -8.85
CA VAL A 555 12.35 11.12 -10.33
C VAL A 555 13.70 11.12 -11.04
N ARG A 556 14.81 11.40 -10.36
CA ARG A 556 16.17 11.31 -10.92
C ARG A 556 16.74 9.89 -10.94
N LEU A 557 16.01 8.88 -10.46
CA LEU A 557 16.49 7.51 -10.33
C LEU A 557 15.76 6.58 -11.30
N GLY A 558 16.42 5.47 -11.65
CA GLY A 558 15.87 4.44 -12.54
C GLY A 558 15.52 4.97 -13.93
N LEU A 559 14.44 4.44 -14.51
CA LEU A 559 13.96 4.81 -15.84
C LEU A 559 13.31 6.20 -15.87
N ALA A 560 12.64 6.61 -14.79
CA ALA A 560 12.00 7.93 -14.69
C ALA A 560 12.99 9.11 -14.82
N GLY A 561 14.26 8.87 -14.49
CA GLY A 561 15.34 9.86 -14.56
C GLY A 561 16.10 9.89 -15.87
N GLN A 562 15.70 9.08 -16.86
CA GLN A 562 16.33 9.09 -18.19
C GLN A 562 15.55 10.02 -19.13
N ASP A 563 16.27 10.85 -19.89
CA ASP A 563 15.67 11.68 -20.95
C ASP A 563 15.21 10.83 -22.15
N GLN A 564 15.85 9.66 -22.34
CA GLN A 564 15.54 8.73 -23.39
C GLN A 564 15.55 7.29 -22.85
N VAL A 565 14.47 6.56 -23.12
CA VAL A 565 14.34 5.13 -22.83
C VAL A 565 14.15 4.37 -24.15
N VAL A 566 14.85 3.24 -24.29
CA VAL A 566 14.73 2.36 -25.45
C VAL A 566 14.21 1.01 -24.99
N LEU A 567 12.99 0.69 -25.39
CA LEU A 567 12.34 -0.60 -25.14
C LEU A 567 12.44 -1.46 -26.39
N ARG A 568 12.59 -2.77 -26.23
CA ARG A 568 12.67 -3.73 -27.34
C ARG A 568 11.65 -4.83 -27.15
N PRO A 569 11.11 -5.43 -28.22
CA PRO A 569 10.30 -6.64 -28.07
C PRO A 569 11.04 -7.71 -27.27
N GLY A 570 10.32 -8.38 -26.38
CA GLY A 570 10.89 -9.33 -25.44
C GLY A 570 11.53 -8.71 -24.19
N ALA A 571 11.72 -7.39 -24.10
CA ALA A 571 11.85 -6.74 -22.81
C ALA A 571 10.53 -7.00 -22.04
N GLY A 572 10.63 -7.53 -20.82
CA GLY A 572 9.45 -7.83 -19.99
C GLY A 572 8.57 -6.59 -19.76
N HIS A 573 7.42 -6.78 -19.13
CA HIS A 573 6.56 -5.66 -18.73
C HIS A 573 7.35 -4.62 -17.93
N VAL A 574 7.12 -3.35 -18.23
CA VAL A 574 7.72 -2.22 -17.51
C VAL A 574 6.72 -1.76 -16.44
N PRO A 575 7.00 -1.94 -15.15
CA PRO A 575 6.04 -1.69 -14.08
C PRO A 575 5.58 -0.24 -14.00
N VAL A 576 4.34 -0.01 -13.52
CA VAL A 576 3.78 1.34 -13.31
C VAL A 576 4.67 2.22 -12.44
N SER A 577 5.34 1.63 -11.44
CA SER A 577 6.28 2.28 -10.52
C SER A 577 7.45 3.01 -11.20
N THR A 578 7.79 2.61 -12.43
CA THR A 578 8.87 3.24 -13.21
C THR A 578 8.51 4.64 -13.68
N LYS A 579 7.25 5.07 -13.53
CA LYS A 579 6.71 6.37 -13.95
C LYS A 579 6.93 6.67 -15.44
N LEU A 580 7.12 5.63 -16.27
CA LEU A 580 7.06 5.71 -17.72
C LEU A 580 5.62 5.55 -18.26
N ALA A 581 4.73 5.02 -17.43
CA ALA A 581 3.31 4.91 -17.75
C ALA A 581 2.68 6.31 -17.85
N GLY A 582 1.69 6.45 -18.73
CA GLY A 582 0.98 7.71 -18.96
C GLY A 582 1.66 8.69 -19.94
N ILE A 583 0.95 9.78 -20.24
CA ILE A 583 1.38 10.86 -21.15
C ILE A 583 1.26 12.24 -20.47
N GLY A 584 1.39 12.29 -19.14
CA GLY A 584 1.33 13.54 -18.35
C GLY A 584 2.55 14.45 -18.51
N ARG A 585 3.54 14.06 -19.33
CA ARG A 585 4.70 14.87 -19.70
C ARG A 585 4.76 14.99 -21.21
N SER A 586 5.28 16.11 -21.69
CA SER A 586 5.59 16.24 -23.12
C SER A 586 6.64 15.19 -23.51
N GLN A 587 6.31 14.34 -24.47
CA GLN A 587 7.17 13.23 -24.88
C GLN A 587 6.98 12.88 -26.35
N ARG A 588 8.00 12.25 -26.93
CA ARG A 588 7.97 11.68 -28.27
C ARG A 588 8.22 10.18 -28.18
N VAL A 589 7.34 9.40 -28.80
CA VAL A 589 7.47 7.95 -28.92
C VAL A 589 7.74 7.60 -30.38
N ARG A 590 8.76 6.79 -30.64
CA ARG A 590 9.16 6.32 -31.98
C ARG A 590 9.34 4.81 -31.99
N ALA A 591 8.50 4.11 -32.74
CA ALA A 591 8.69 2.71 -33.08
C ALA A 591 9.48 2.59 -34.39
N HIS A 592 10.55 1.81 -34.37
CA HIS A 592 11.36 1.51 -35.54
C HIS A 592 10.96 0.14 -36.09
N LEU A 593 10.53 0.12 -37.34
CA LEU A 593 10.04 -1.07 -38.02
C LEU A 593 11.02 -1.45 -39.15
N HIS A 594 11.39 -2.71 -39.23
CA HIS A 594 12.21 -3.28 -40.30
C HIS A 594 11.34 -4.04 -41.30
N ALA A 595 11.59 -3.83 -42.60
CA ALA A 595 10.87 -4.54 -43.67
C ALA A 595 9.32 -4.51 -43.53
N TRP A 596 8.76 -3.43 -42.99
CA TRP A 596 7.32 -3.31 -42.79
C TRP A 596 6.56 -3.23 -44.11
N ASP A 597 5.36 -3.82 -44.15
CA ASP A 597 4.38 -3.67 -45.23
C ASP A 597 2.95 -3.71 -44.69
N SER A 598 1.94 -3.48 -45.55
CA SER A 598 0.54 -3.40 -45.14
C SER A 598 -0.08 -4.69 -44.59
N SER A 599 0.63 -5.82 -44.61
CA SER A 599 0.18 -7.06 -43.99
C SER A 599 0.58 -7.16 -42.51
N HIS A 600 1.49 -6.32 -42.04
CA HIS A 600 1.94 -6.29 -40.65
C HIS A 600 1.07 -5.36 -39.81
N GLU A 601 0.43 -5.94 -38.81
CA GLU A 601 -0.49 -5.27 -37.89
C GLU A 601 -0.15 -5.66 -36.44
N GLY A 602 -0.61 -4.86 -35.48
CA GLY A 602 -0.44 -5.14 -34.06
C GLY A 602 -0.15 -3.89 -33.22
N VAL A 603 0.01 -4.10 -31.93
CA VAL A 603 0.37 -3.07 -30.95
C VAL A 603 1.87 -2.90 -30.88
N MET A 604 2.36 -1.67 -30.98
CA MET A 604 3.79 -1.38 -30.79
C MET A 604 4.09 -0.99 -29.35
N LEU A 605 3.20 -0.24 -28.71
CA LEU A 605 3.33 0.23 -27.33
C LEU A 605 1.95 0.38 -26.71
N ALA A 606 1.72 -0.20 -25.54
CA ALA A 606 0.53 0.02 -24.73
C ALA A 606 0.94 0.41 -23.30
N SER A 607 0.18 1.30 -22.69
CA SER A 607 0.33 1.67 -21.28
C SER A 607 -1.03 1.77 -20.62
N GLY A 608 -1.19 1.12 -19.47
CA GLY A 608 -2.41 1.15 -18.69
C GLY A 608 -3.46 0.12 -19.12
N THR A 609 -4.74 0.48 -18.97
CA THR A 609 -5.88 -0.42 -19.18
C THR A 609 -7.01 0.25 -19.97
N GLY A 610 -8.07 -0.50 -20.28
CA GLY A 610 -9.30 0.00 -20.89
C GLY A 610 -10.06 1.06 -20.07
N TYR A 611 -9.68 1.28 -18.80
CA TYR A 611 -10.25 2.31 -17.92
C TYR A 611 -9.35 3.54 -17.77
N GLY A 612 -8.08 3.43 -18.19
CA GLY A 612 -7.13 4.52 -18.16
C GLY A 612 -5.78 4.11 -18.73
N GLY A 613 -5.36 4.73 -19.82
CA GLY A 613 -4.16 4.34 -20.54
C GLY A 613 -4.02 4.98 -21.92
N TYR A 614 -2.99 4.59 -22.67
CA TYR A 614 -2.87 4.89 -24.09
C TYR A 614 -2.25 3.73 -24.85
N VAL A 615 -2.51 3.66 -26.14
CA VAL A 615 -1.96 2.62 -27.01
C VAL A 615 -1.65 3.13 -28.41
N LEU A 616 -0.55 2.65 -28.98
CA LEU A 616 -0.11 2.91 -30.33
C LEU A 616 -0.04 1.58 -31.10
N TYR A 617 -0.81 1.48 -32.18
CA TYR A 617 -0.92 0.24 -32.95
C TYR A 617 -1.09 0.50 -34.45
N ILE A 618 -0.86 -0.54 -35.27
CA ILE A 618 -1.13 -0.53 -36.71
C ILE A 618 -2.27 -1.50 -37.02
N GLN A 619 -3.28 -1.04 -37.75
CA GLN A 619 -4.39 -1.87 -38.23
C GLN A 619 -4.87 -1.32 -39.58
N GLY A 620 -5.05 -2.19 -40.58
CA GLY A 620 -5.50 -1.82 -41.92
C GLY A 620 -4.59 -0.80 -42.63
N GLY A 621 -3.28 -0.84 -42.37
CA GLY A 621 -2.32 0.15 -42.87
C GLY A 621 -2.51 1.57 -42.30
N GLN A 622 -3.27 1.72 -41.22
CA GLN A 622 -3.37 2.96 -40.44
C GLN A 622 -2.48 2.84 -39.20
N LEU A 623 -1.72 3.88 -38.90
CA LEU A 623 -1.19 4.11 -37.57
C LEU A 623 -2.29 4.71 -36.71
N VAL A 624 -2.55 4.12 -35.54
CA VAL A 624 -3.61 4.56 -34.64
C VAL A 624 -3.03 4.82 -33.26
N PHE A 625 -3.36 5.98 -32.70
CA PHE A 625 -3.17 6.29 -31.28
C PHE A 625 -4.52 6.42 -30.61
N GLU A 626 -4.62 5.86 -29.43
CA GLU A 626 -5.81 5.93 -28.60
C GLU A 626 -5.43 6.22 -27.16
N HIS A 627 -6.18 7.11 -26.52
CA HIS A 627 -6.02 7.49 -25.12
C HIS A 627 -7.35 7.38 -24.39
N VAL A 628 -7.30 6.83 -23.19
CA VAL A 628 -8.44 6.66 -22.29
C VAL A 628 -8.08 7.28 -20.95
N ALA A 629 -8.95 8.15 -20.43
CA ALA A 629 -8.82 8.65 -19.07
C ALA A 629 -10.19 9.15 -18.58
N ILE A 630 -10.54 8.85 -17.32
CA ILE A 630 -11.71 9.44 -16.64
C ILE A 630 -13.00 9.27 -17.49
N GLY A 631 -13.17 8.09 -18.10
CA GLY A 631 -14.32 7.75 -18.96
C GLY A 631 -14.33 8.39 -20.36
N GLU A 632 -13.36 9.22 -20.70
CA GLU A 632 -13.20 9.80 -22.03
C GLU A 632 -12.25 8.95 -22.88
N ARG A 633 -12.57 8.79 -24.17
CA ARG A 633 -11.79 8.02 -25.15
C ARG A 633 -11.52 8.88 -26.39
N VAL A 634 -10.24 9.11 -26.67
CA VAL A 634 -9.78 9.92 -27.79
C VAL A 634 -8.98 9.05 -28.73
N ARG A 635 -9.33 9.04 -30.03
CA ARG A 635 -8.66 8.24 -31.06
C ARG A 635 -8.26 9.11 -32.24
N VAL A 636 -7.04 8.90 -32.74
CA VAL A 636 -6.53 9.51 -33.97
C VAL A 636 -5.89 8.45 -34.84
N GLN A 637 -6.06 8.58 -36.16
CA GLN A 637 -5.48 7.65 -37.13
C GLN A 637 -4.87 8.39 -38.31
N GLY A 638 -3.79 7.83 -38.87
CA GLY A 638 -3.10 8.35 -40.05
C GLY A 638 -2.66 7.22 -40.97
N ARG A 639 -2.81 7.40 -42.28
CA ARG A 639 -2.45 6.37 -43.26
C ARG A 639 -0.94 6.34 -43.49
N LEU A 640 -0.33 5.17 -43.37
CA LEU A 640 1.08 4.97 -43.73
C LEU A 640 1.26 4.96 -45.25
N THR A 641 2.28 5.68 -45.74
CA THR A 641 2.48 5.93 -47.18
C THR A 641 3.67 5.19 -47.78
N THR A 642 4.64 4.78 -46.95
CA THR A 642 5.87 4.08 -47.36
C THR A 642 6.04 2.74 -46.63
N ALA A 643 6.57 1.75 -47.34
CA ALA A 643 6.93 0.41 -46.84
C ALA A 643 8.46 0.26 -46.73
N GLY A 644 8.93 -0.79 -46.06
CA GLY A 644 10.33 -1.06 -45.77
C GLY A 644 10.74 -0.63 -44.36
N ASP A 645 11.96 -0.15 -44.21
CA ASP A 645 12.46 0.31 -42.93
C ASP A 645 11.89 1.71 -42.63
N VAL A 646 10.98 1.78 -41.66
CA VAL A 646 10.22 3.00 -41.35
C VAL A 646 10.23 3.30 -39.85
N THR A 647 10.19 4.58 -39.51
CA THR A 647 9.96 5.04 -38.13
C THR A 647 8.56 5.62 -38.05
N VAL A 648 7.74 5.14 -37.11
CA VAL A 648 6.38 5.63 -36.88
C VAL A 648 6.19 5.93 -35.40
N GLY A 649 5.24 6.79 -35.04
CA GLY A 649 5.11 7.15 -33.64
C GLY A 649 4.11 8.25 -33.35
N PHE A 650 4.22 8.81 -32.15
CA PHE A 650 3.47 10.00 -31.77
C PHE A 650 4.32 10.98 -30.97
N GLU A 651 3.95 12.25 -31.02
CA GLU A 651 4.42 13.28 -30.11
C GLU A 651 3.24 13.84 -29.34
N VAL A 652 3.40 13.96 -28.02
CA VAL A 652 2.46 14.63 -27.13
C VAL A 652 3.09 15.90 -26.56
N ARG A 653 2.32 16.99 -26.61
CA ARG A 653 2.65 18.27 -25.96
C ARG A 653 1.58 18.57 -24.94
N THR A 654 1.95 18.53 -23.66
CA THR A 654 1.08 18.79 -22.51
C THR A 654 1.05 20.28 -22.18
N ALA A 655 -0.12 20.79 -21.83
CA ALA A 655 -0.32 22.13 -21.32
C ALA A 655 -0.43 22.13 -19.79
N ASP A 656 -0.37 23.32 -19.18
CA ASP A 656 -0.43 23.51 -17.73
C ASP A 656 -1.80 23.11 -17.13
N ASP A 657 -2.86 23.08 -17.94
CA ASP A 657 -4.20 22.65 -17.55
C ASP A 657 -4.45 21.14 -17.68
N HIS A 658 -3.36 20.37 -17.84
CA HIS A 658 -3.36 18.93 -18.12
C HIS A 658 -3.93 18.52 -19.48
N SER A 659 -4.41 19.44 -20.33
CA SER A 659 -4.75 19.10 -21.70
C SER A 659 -3.49 18.77 -22.51
N ALA A 660 -3.64 18.06 -23.62
CA ALA A 660 -2.51 17.76 -24.49
C ALA A 660 -2.88 17.72 -25.95
N GLN A 661 -1.90 17.97 -26.80
CA GLN A 661 -2.02 17.78 -28.24
C GLN A 661 -1.17 16.60 -28.68
N VAL A 662 -1.79 15.63 -29.35
CA VAL A 662 -1.12 14.44 -29.87
C VAL A 662 -1.02 14.53 -31.38
N ARG A 663 0.18 14.30 -31.91
CA ARG A 663 0.49 14.23 -33.33
C ARG A 663 1.02 12.85 -33.69
N LEU A 664 0.45 12.23 -34.71
CA LEU A 664 0.97 10.99 -35.30
C LEU A 664 2.04 11.30 -36.33
N LEU A 665 3.12 10.53 -36.34
CA LEU A 665 4.29 10.78 -37.17
C LEU A 665 4.67 9.54 -37.99
N GLN A 666 5.01 9.75 -39.27
CA GLN A 666 5.80 8.84 -40.10
C GLN A 666 7.12 9.53 -40.46
N GLY A 667 8.23 9.10 -39.85
CA GLY A 667 9.48 9.88 -39.84
C GLY A 667 9.31 11.20 -39.11
N GLU A 668 9.36 12.30 -39.85
CA GLU A 668 9.08 13.67 -39.36
C GLU A 668 7.77 14.24 -39.92
N GLU A 669 7.06 13.50 -40.78
CA GLU A 669 5.79 13.95 -41.38
C GLU A 669 4.61 13.72 -40.43
N GLU A 670 3.80 14.75 -40.20
CA GLU A 670 2.54 14.65 -39.46
C GLU A 670 1.46 14.00 -40.33
N ILE A 671 0.95 12.85 -39.88
CA ILE A 671 -0.07 12.07 -40.61
C ILE A 671 -1.43 12.03 -39.88
N GLY A 672 -1.52 12.65 -38.71
CA GLY A 672 -2.75 12.74 -37.92
C GLY A 672 -2.54 13.60 -36.68
N LYS A 673 -3.62 14.19 -36.17
CA LYS A 673 -3.59 15.09 -35.01
C LYS A 673 -4.91 15.04 -34.24
N VAL A 674 -4.83 15.12 -32.92
CA VAL A 674 -6.00 15.23 -32.03
C VAL A 674 -5.64 15.98 -30.76
N ASP A 675 -6.61 16.69 -30.20
CA ASP A 675 -6.51 17.26 -28.86
C ASP A 675 -7.09 16.28 -27.83
N VAL A 676 -6.32 16.02 -26.78
CA VAL A 676 -6.69 15.22 -25.63
C VAL A 676 -7.13 16.18 -24.53
N PRO A 677 -8.38 16.11 -24.04
CA PRO A 677 -8.91 17.07 -23.06
C PRO A 677 -8.10 17.12 -21.76
N PHE A 678 -7.57 15.99 -21.30
CA PHE A 678 -6.75 15.88 -20.10
C PHE A 678 -5.87 14.62 -20.11
N THR A 679 -4.69 14.68 -19.52
CA THR A 679 -3.72 13.58 -19.36
C THR A 679 -2.93 13.72 -18.06
N PHE A 680 -2.49 12.59 -17.49
CA PHE A 680 -1.83 12.54 -16.18
C PHE A 680 -0.63 11.59 -16.17
N GLY A 681 0.20 11.71 -15.12
CA GLY A 681 1.30 10.78 -14.87
C GLY A 681 0.86 9.41 -14.36
N HIS A 682 -0.36 9.30 -13.83
CA HIS A 682 -0.98 8.03 -13.44
C HIS A 682 -2.33 7.91 -14.15
N LEU A 683 -2.50 6.86 -14.96
CA LEU A 683 -3.74 6.58 -15.67
C LEU A 683 -4.42 5.28 -15.19
N SER A 684 -3.64 4.30 -14.72
CA SER A 684 -4.12 3.07 -14.10
C SER A 684 -2.98 2.36 -13.40
N PHE A 685 -3.30 1.29 -12.68
CA PHE A 685 -2.34 0.45 -11.96
C PHE A 685 -1.63 -0.59 -12.84
N TRP A 686 -1.58 -0.36 -14.16
CA TRP A 686 -0.85 -1.20 -15.11
C TRP A 686 0.18 -0.36 -15.88
N GLY A 687 1.38 -0.90 -16.02
CA GLY A 687 2.55 -0.24 -16.57
C GLY A 687 2.56 -0.15 -18.08
N VAL A 688 3.69 -0.51 -18.69
CA VAL A 688 3.94 -0.39 -20.14
C VAL A 688 4.34 -1.74 -20.73
N ASP A 689 3.73 -2.09 -21.85
CA ASP A 689 4.03 -3.27 -22.66
C ASP A 689 4.46 -2.87 -24.08
N VAL A 690 5.44 -3.59 -24.64
CA VAL A 690 5.99 -3.35 -25.99
C VAL A 690 5.66 -4.54 -26.88
N GLY A 691 5.16 -4.24 -28.08
CA GLY A 691 4.79 -5.24 -29.08
C GLY A 691 3.44 -5.92 -28.83
N ARG A 692 2.65 -5.50 -27.83
CA ARG A 692 1.37 -6.11 -27.43
C ARG A 692 0.63 -5.25 -26.39
N ASP A 693 -0.67 -5.49 -26.22
CA ASP A 693 -1.53 -4.89 -25.19
C ASP A 693 -2.06 -6.00 -24.26
N ARG A 694 -1.45 -6.17 -23.08
CA ARG A 694 -1.70 -7.32 -22.19
C ARG A 694 -2.88 -7.09 -21.23
N LEU A 695 -3.48 -8.20 -20.79
CA LEU A 695 -4.54 -8.29 -19.77
C LEU A 695 -5.83 -7.53 -20.07
N CYS A 696 -5.85 -6.22 -19.81
CA CYS A 696 -7.02 -5.36 -19.93
C CYS A 696 -6.75 -4.32 -21.00
N GLN A 697 -7.07 -4.68 -22.24
CA GLN A 697 -6.72 -3.90 -23.42
C GLN A 697 -7.17 -2.45 -23.29
N VAL A 698 -6.28 -1.52 -23.64
CA VAL A 698 -6.59 -0.09 -23.70
C VAL A 698 -7.63 0.16 -24.80
N SER A 699 -7.49 -0.51 -25.95
CA SER A 699 -8.39 -0.35 -27.11
C SER A 699 -9.42 -1.48 -27.22
N ASP A 700 -10.64 -1.12 -27.63
CA ASP A 700 -11.70 -2.04 -28.02
C ASP A 700 -11.66 -2.43 -29.52
N ALA A 701 -10.69 -1.91 -30.28
CA ALA A 701 -10.63 -2.06 -31.74
C ALA A 701 -10.07 -3.41 -32.23
N TYR A 702 -9.48 -4.19 -31.33
CA TYR A 702 -8.88 -5.49 -31.63
C TYR A 702 -9.07 -6.45 -30.46
N PRO A 703 -9.11 -7.77 -30.69
CA PRO A 703 -9.20 -8.76 -29.63
C PRO A 703 -7.83 -9.24 -29.14
N GLY A 704 -7.74 -9.57 -27.85
CA GLY A 704 -6.55 -10.18 -27.23
C GLY A 704 -5.30 -9.31 -27.29
N GLU A 705 -4.11 -9.90 -27.16
CA GLU A 705 -2.87 -9.10 -27.07
C GLU A 705 -2.56 -8.24 -28.31
N PHE A 706 -3.17 -8.55 -29.46
CA PHE A 706 -2.91 -7.96 -30.77
C PHE A 706 -1.40 -7.76 -31.01
N ALA A 707 -0.64 -8.84 -30.81
CA ALA A 707 0.81 -8.82 -30.83
C ALA A 707 1.36 -8.41 -32.20
N PHE A 708 2.31 -7.49 -32.19
CA PHE A 708 3.06 -7.09 -33.37
C PHE A 708 4.16 -8.12 -33.67
N PRO A 709 4.47 -8.44 -34.94
CA PRO A 709 5.54 -9.37 -35.30
C PRO A 709 6.90 -8.95 -34.73
N ASP A 710 7.52 -9.81 -33.91
CA ASP A 710 8.78 -9.55 -33.21
C ASP A 710 9.95 -9.32 -34.18
N GLU A 711 9.91 -9.92 -35.38
CA GLU A 711 10.92 -9.74 -36.43
C GLU A 711 10.82 -8.40 -37.17
N VAL A 712 9.71 -7.67 -37.02
CA VAL A 712 9.46 -6.39 -37.69
C VAL A 712 9.67 -5.23 -36.73
N LEU A 713 9.20 -5.32 -35.48
CA LEU A 713 9.42 -4.28 -34.48
C LEU A 713 10.84 -4.38 -33.91
N ASP A 714 11.70 -3.40 -34.19
CA ASP A 714 13.08 -3.40 -33.66
C ASP A 714 13.13 -2.90 -32.22
N ARG A 715 12.58 -1.71 -32.02
CA ARG A 715 12.61 -0.99 -30.75
C ARG A 715 11.58 0.14 -30.73
N VAL A 716 11.21 0.55 -29.53
CA VAL A 716 10.43 1.74 -29.24
C VAL A 716 11.28 2.69 -28.40
N GLU A 717 11.50 3.90 -28.90
CA GLU A 717 12.20 4.98 -28.20
C GLU A 717 11.18 5.93 -27.60
N ILE A 718 11.27 6.18 -26.29
CA ILE A 718 10.50 7.19 -25.57
C ILE A 718 11.47 8.30 -25.17
N THR A 719 11.23 9.52 -25.64
CA THR A 719 12.06 10.69 -25.35
C THR A 719 11.22 11.74 -24.65
N VAL A 720 11.63 12.13 -23.44
CA VAL A 720 11.03 13.25 -22.73
C VAL A 720 11.43 14.53 -23.46
N LEU A 721 10.45 15.34 -23.81
CA LEU A 721 10.67 16.64 -24.42
C LEU A 721 10.68 17.63 -23.26
N SER A 722 11.86 18.15 -22.90
CA SER A 722 11.93 19.24 -21.91
C SER A 722 10.98 20.36 -22.32
N ALA A 723 10.31 20.96 -21.33
CA ALA A 723 9.80 22.30 -21.53
C ALA A 723 11.00 23.14 -21.95
N LEU A 724 10.95 23.78 -23.11
CA LEU A 724 12.00 24.70 -23.53
C LEU A 724 12.14 25.72 -22.40
N ASN A 725 13.23 25.68 -21.64
CA ASN A 725 13.54 26.78 -20.74
C ASN A 725 13.78 28.03 -21.59
N GLU A 726 13.53 29.23 -21.05
CA GLU A 726 13.77 30.49 -21.77
C GLU A 726 15.21 30.56 -22.35
N ASP A 727 16.18 29.89 -21.71
CA ASP A 727 17.56 29.77 -22.20
C ASP A 727 17.68 28.98 -23.51
N ASP A 728 16.86 27.94 -23.74
CA ASP A 728 16.87 27.16 -24.99
C ASP A 728 16.17 27.90 -26.14
N LEU A 729 15.22 28.80 -25.83
CA LEU A 729 14.58 29.68 -26.83
C LEU A 729 15.55 30.76 -27.31
N VAL A 730 16.46 31.25 -26.45
CA VAL A 730 17.54 32.15 -26.85
C VAL A 730 18.55 31.42 -27.73
N ASP A 731 18.86 30.16 -27.44
CA ASP A 731 19.80 29.36 -28.23
C ASP A 731 19.22 28.94 -29.59
N LEU A 732 17.90 28.74 -29.70
CA LEU A 732 17.21 28.58 -30.98
C LEU A 732 17.13 29.89 -31.78
N ALA A 733 16.84 31.02 -31.13
CA ALA A 733 16.81 32.34 -31.78
C ALA A 733 18.20 32.79 -32.28
N MET A 734 19.27 32.37 -31.60
CA MET A 734 20.67 32.63 -32.00
C MET A 734 21.19 31.68 -33.09
N ARG A 735 20.53 30.54 -33.33
CA ARG A 735 20.86 29.62 -34.44
C ARG A 735 20.10 29.95 -35.73
N GLU A 736 19.05 30.77 -35.63
CA GLU A 736 18.30 31.31 -36.78
C GLU A 736 18.69 32.76 -37.15
N SER A 737 19.69 33.34 -36.48
CA SER A 737 20.38 34.60 -36.85
C SER A 737 21.78 34.34 -37.36
#